data_AF-A0A8J8A1J8-F1
#
_entry.id   AF-A0A8J8A1J8-F1
#
_cell.length_a   1.000
_cell.length_b   1.000
_cell.length_c   1.000
_cell.angle_alpha   90.00
_cell.angle_beta   90.00
_cell.angle_gamma   90.00
#
_symmetry.space_group_name_H-M   'P 1'
#
loop_
_entity.id
_entity.type
_entity.pdbx_description
1 polymer ?
#
loop_
_entity_poly.entity_id
_entity_poly.type
_entity_poly.pdbx_seq_one_letter_code
_entity_poly.pdbx_strand_id
1 'polypeptide(L)'
;MKKVQAAFLMMFLLFAVMPARYGLLSAQPLYAEVWVNDDAPADWYGGNHVATLQEAVSLVAENGIIHVLPGEYYEDEPIEISKPVTIIGYEFPIIDGIIDIQNTQNILITGLNFTSTDIWYAIYLYNVTNVVIKGNQFGPLDDGYGVYSEYVQNLEIMDNVFLENYEAAVYAEYVWGLTIEGNEFVENGESDYGAIYMYETSMATIRGNAFSNNYYQDIYIDWAVSFLVIENNTFIANPDYNDYCIYAYSLTETTIRNNVISGYEFGIYIYYSANNVIDGNLITNSVSRGIYVGWSSNHLIKYNVIENTTGSYEPLGAYLYYSDYSKFEGNYIKNANHSGVRMEYIKNVTLFEIPSVDYQWLELDPADADVVITGDDHDIYYDTGDYYALPFTFPFFGRNITAIDVNTNGLIELLENGESCNECDDYNTHIDKDHFGHMDAIFALNDDLAAVGDGYVAIYNLTDRVVIDYYVITYPDWDYYGFISDWSGDFNITDYYLRFQVILYEDGRVRWNIKDFKPLMNYGDYWVGVYAQEENMEGVASDLLYGFNLGGGKSYEFSGSSGEPMKNDVVSYNIIENGTYRGIYVRESGSVLIKGNDISKFGDSILLMGSTNVDILGNYIHDSEYGISSQSSDMVEIHHNSITGNDVGVYNPLEPWINATLNWWGAPDGPSAIEGATYTGTTPTGSGDSVSDYVYFDPWLTTDPGLAAKIEFSSLRVTPTSVNPGDPVTVSAMVENVGTLLGEYTAELKIDGTVTEVSTGLVIPGDLIDVVFTPVFNEKGTYEVTIDGLPPIKVYIGVESRLATYNALYQMAIIWTNLFFAASDDFNELYLQAQESGVDNETLSLAMETYENATEVILHAWNEEDLEHLRRTLWNMRGVIPRVYEIRDAYLKVKEAISILESAMS
;
A
#
# COMPACT_ATOMS: atom_id res chain seq x y z
N MET A 1 21.42 -29.71 13.25
CA MET A 1 21.63 -29.74 11.78
C MET A 1 22.37 -30.96 11.18
N LYS A 2 22.31 -32.19 11.73
CA LYS A 2 22.72 -33.43 10.98
C LYS A 2 21.90 -34.68 11.32
N LYS A 3 20.64 -34.52 11.75
CA LYS A 3 19.73 -35.65 12.04
C LYS A 3 18.33 -35.54 11.42
N VAL A 4 18.00 -34.43 10.76
CA VAL A 4 16.69 -34.24 10.11
C VAL A 4 16.76 -34.49 8.59
N GLN A 5 17.91 -34.28 7.96
CA GLN A 5 18.11 -34.53 6.51
C GLN A 5 18.17 -36.02 6.10
N ALA A 6 18.05 -36.97 7.02
CA ALA A 6 18.13 -38.41 6.70
C ALA A 6 16.76 -39.13 6.69
N ALA A 7 15.68 -38.47 7.10
CA ALA A 7 14.32 -39.03 7.05
C ALA A 7 13.56 -38.59 5.79
N PHE A 8 13.78 -37.36 5.31
CA PHE A 8 13.07 -36.79 4.15
C PHE A 8 13.51 -37.37 2.79
N LEU A 9 14.76 -37.83 2.64
CA LEU A 9 15.26 -38.35 1.36
C LEU A 9 14.86 -39.82 1.07
N MET A 10 14.19 -40.50 2.00
CA MET A 10 13.79 -41.91 1.84
C MET A 10 12.34 -42.08 1.34
N MET A 11 11.52 -41.01 1.33
CA MET A 11 10.18 -41.01 0.73
C MET A 11 10.18 -40.66 -0.77
N PHE A 12 11.21 -39.95 -1.26
CA PHE A 12 11.27 -39.47 -2.65
C PHE A 12 11.78 -40.47 -3.71
N LEU A 13 12.10 -41.72 -3.33
CA LEU A 13 12.60 -42.74 -4.28
C LEU A 13 11.69 -43.95 -4.47
N LEU A 14 10.42 -43.88 -4.04
CA LEU A 14 9.43 -44.95 -4.24
C LEU A 14 8.21 -44.59 -5.09
N PHE A 15 8.04 -43.34 -5.53
CA PHE A 15 6.90 -42.94 -6.37
C PHE A 15 7.19 -42.74 -7.87
N ALA A 16 8.41 -43.04 -8.34
CA ALA A 16 8.71 -43.06 -9.79
C ALA A 16 8.39 -44.40 -10.50
N VAL A 17 7.90 -45.43 -9.80
CA VAL A 17 7.50 -46.70 -10.43
C VAL A 17 6.33 -47.35 -9.69
N MET A 18 5.09 -47.04 -10.09
CA MET A 18 3.98 -47.99 -9.95
C MET A 18 3.39 -48.35 -11.32
N PRO A 19 3.32 -49.64 -11.67
CA PRO A 19 2.70 -50.07 -12.91
C PRO A 19 1.19 -49.92 -12.78
N ALA A 20 0.60 -49.22 -13.74
CA ALA A 20 -0.83 -49.17 -13.97
C ALA A 20 -1.47 -50.58 -13.89
N ARG A 21 -2.20 -50.85 -12.81
CA ARG A 21 -3.16 -51.95 -12.74
C ARG A 21 -4.53 -51.41 -13.14
N TYR A 22 -4.71 -51.18 -14.44
CA TYR A 22 -6.05 -51.02 -15.01
C TYR A 22 -6.75 -52.38 -15.04
N GLY A 23 -7.56 -52.65 -14.01
CA GLY A 23 -8.74 -53.48 -14.18
C GLY A 23 -9.81 -52.64 -14.86
N LEU A 24 -10.43 -53.15 -15.93
CA LEU A 24 -11.61 -52.53 -16.54
C LEU A 24 -12.73 -52.42 -15.50
N LEU A 25 -12.93 -51.23 -14.94
CA LEU A 25 -14.14 -50.79 -14.26
C LEU A 25 -14.82 -49.76 -15.17
N SER A 26 -16.12 -49.92 -15.38
CA SER A 26 -16.94 -48.89 -16.03
C SER A 26 -16.75 -47.57 -15.30
N ALA A 27 -16.46 -46.48 -16.02
CA ALA A 27 -16.38 -45.14 -15.44
C ALA A 27 -17.64 -44.90 -14.60
N GLN A 28 -17.45 -44.71 -13.28
CA GLN A 28 -18.56 -44.32 -12.42
C GLN A 28 -19.06 -42.95 -12.90
N PRO A 29 -20.39 -42.72 -12.90
CA PRO A 29 -20.94 -41.42 -13.27
C PRO A 29 -20.45 -40.36 -12.28
N LEU A 30 -19.95 -39.24 -12.79
CA LEU A 30 -19.62 -38.05 -11.98
C LEU A 30 -20.89 -37.22 -11.76
N TYR A 31 -21.01 -36.62 -10.59
CA TYR A 31 -22.18 -35.83 -10.18
C TYR A 31 -21.84 -34.37 -9.98
N ALA A 32 -22.75 -33.46 -10.36
CA ALA A 32 -22.59 -32.04 -10.09
C ALA A 32 -22.65 -31.71 -8.59
N GLU A 33 -23.39 -32.51 -7.81
CA GLU A 33 -23.52 -32.38 -6.36
C GLU A 33 -23.40 -33.76 -5.71
N VAL A 34 -22.65 -33.85 -4.61
CA VAL A 34 -22.47 -35.06 -3.80
C VAL A 34 -22.72 -34.72 -2.33
N TRP A 35 -23.38 -35.63 -1.61
CA TRP A 35 -23.76 -35.47 -0.20
C TRP A 35 -23.00 -36.49 0.65
N VAL A 36 -22.44 -36.04 1.78
CA VAL A 36 -21.62 -36.84 2.69
C VAL A 36 -22.29 -36.92 4.05
N ASN A 37 -22.43 -38.13 4.60
CA ASN A 37 -22.92 -38.38 5.96
C ASN A 37 -22.32 -39.69 6.50
N ASP A 38 -21.55 -39.59 7.58
CA ASP A 38 -20.81 -40.67 8.23
C ASP A 38 -21.71 -41.67 9.00
N ASP A 39 -22.90 -41.24 9.43
CA ASP A 39 -23.80 -42.00 10.31
C ASP A 39 -25.18 -42.33 9.69
N ALA A 40 -25.36 -42.04 8.40
CA ALA A 40 -26.64 -42.21 7.72
C ALA A 40 -27.13 -43.68 7.67
N PRO A 41 -28.45 -43.90 7.62
CA PRO A 41 -29.02 -45.22 7.39
C PRO A 41 -28.54 -45.85 6.07
N ALA A 42 -28.41 -47.18 6.05
CA ALA A 42 -27.87 -47.92 4.89
C ALA A 42 -28.62 -47.69 3.56
N ASP A 43 -29.89 -47.26 3.61
CA ASP A 43 -30.73 -46.93 2.44
C ASP A 43 -30.57 -45.50 1.93
N TRP A 44 -29.83 -44.65 2.66
CA TRP A 44 -29.44 -43.30 2.24
C TRP A 44 -28.28 -43.34 1.24
N TYR A 45 -27.37 -44.30 1.39
CA TYR A 45 -26.18 -44.43 0.54
C TYR A 45 -26.51 -44.94 -0.87
N GLY A 46 -25.84 -44.35 -1.86
CA GLY A 46 -25.94 -44.72 -3.27
C GLY A 46 -26.07 -43.51 -4.19
N GLY A 47 -25.65 -43.68 -5.44
CA GLY A 47 -25.67 -42.57 -6.40
C GLY A 47 -24.66 -41.49 -6.00
N ASN A 48 -25.15 -40.32 -5.60
CA ASN A 48 -24.37 -39.18 -5.15
C ASN A 48 -24.42 -38.97 -3.62
N HIS A 49 -24.71 -40.01 -2.85
CA HIS A 49 -24.76 -40.01 -1.38
C HIS A 49 -23.74 -41.02 -0.84
N VAL A 50 -22.76 -40.55 -0.07
CA VAL A 50 -21.55 -41.32 0.35
C VAL A 50 -21.24 -41.13 1.83
N ALA A 51 -20.42 -42.03 2.39
CA ALA A 51 -20.09 -42.01 3.80
C ALA A 51 -18.87 -41.12 4.12
N THR A 52 -17.90 -41.02 3.21
CA THR A 52 -16.62 -40.33 3.45
C THR A 52 -16.39 -39.18 2.47
N LEU A 53 -15.56 -38.21 2.86
CA LEU A 53 -15.21 -37.08 2.00
C LEU A 53 -14.38 -37.54 0.80
N GLN A 54 -13.46 -38.50 0.97
CA GLN A 54 -12.67 -39.01 -0.16
C GLN A 54 -13.54 -39.68 -1.23
N GLU A 55 -14.58 -40.41 -0.82
CA GLU A 55 -15.57 -40.95 -1.76
C GLU A 55 -16.31 -39.83 -2.50
N ALA A 56 -16.64 -38.75 -1.79
CA ALA A 56 -17.32 -37.61 -2.37
C ALA A 56 -16.46 -36.89 -3.41
N VAL A 57 -15.18 -36.64 -3.08
CA VAL A 57 -14.19 -36.08 -4.00
C VAL A 57 -14.02 -36.98 -5.23
N SER A 58 -14.06 -38.30 -5.06
CA SER A 58 -13.95 -39.23 -6.19
C SER A 58 -15.15 -39.18 -7.14
N LEU A 59 -16.35 -38.92 -6.62
CA LEU A 59 -17.61 -38.92 -7.39
C LEU A 59 -18.04 -37.54 -7.93
N VAL A 60 -17.56 -36.44 -7.35
CA VAL A 60 -17.96 -35.10 -7.78
C VAL A 60 -17.33 -34.76 -9.14
N ALA A 61 -18.09 -34.10 -10.02
CA ALA A 61 -17.56 -33.54 -11.26
C ALA A 61 -16.65 -32.34 -10.96
N GLU A 62 -15.78 -31.96 -11.91
CA GLU A 62 -15.02 -30.70 -11.80
C GLU A 62 -15.97 -29.52 -11.64
N ASN A 63 -15.65 -28.60 -10.72
CA ASN A 63 -16.50 -27.49 -10.30
C ASN A 63 -17.82 -27.90 -9.64
N GLY A 64 -17.97 -29.18 -9.25
CA GLY A 64 -19.13 -29.64 -8.50
C GLY A 64 -19.04 -29.30 -7.01
N ILE A 65 -20.13 -29.60 -6.30
CA ILE A 65 -20.33 -29.23 -4.91
C ILE A 65 -20.39 -30.50 -4.05
N ILE A 66 -19.67 -30.49 -2.93
CA ILE A 66 -19.74 -31.50 -1.87
C ILE A 66 -20.45 -30.87 -0.67
N HIS A 67 -21.55 -31.49 -0.25
CA HIS A 67 -22.32 -31.12 0.92
C HIS A 67 -21.98 -32.05 2.07
N VAL A 68 -21.35 -31.53 3.12
CA VAL A 68 -20.97 -32.28 4.32
C VAL A 68 -22.03 -32.02 5.39
N LEU A 69 -22.83 -33.03 5.71
CA LEU A 69 -23.88 -32.92 6.72
C LEU A 69 -23.28 -32.92 8.14
N PRO A 70 -24.04 -32.52 9.18
CA PRO A 70 -23.52 -32.54 10.55
C PRO A 70 -23.07 -33.96 10.95
N GLY A 71 -21.86 -34.10 11.50
CA GLY A 71 -21.24 -35.39 11.82
C GLY A 71 -19.79 -35.25 12.29
N GLU A 72 -19.17 -36.39 12.65
CA GLU A 72 -17.75 -36.51 12.99
C GLU A 72 -17.06 -37.41 11.96
N TYR A 73 -16.33 -36.79 11.04
CA TYR A 73 -15.71 -37.46 9.90
C TYR A 73 -14.26 -37.79 10.22
N TYR A 74 -14.02 -39.06 10.55
CA TYR A 74 -12.69 -39.60 10.80
C TYR A 74 -12.09 -40.16 9.51
N GLU A 75 -10.99 -39.57 9.05
CA GLU A 75 -10.32 -39.91 7.79
C GLU A 75 -8.85 -40.27 8.09
N ASP A 76 -8.56 -41.58 8.14
CA ASP A 76 -7.23 -42.14 8.46
C ASP A 76 -6.13 -41.74 7.45
N GLU A 77 -6.52 -41.34 6.23
CA GLU A 77 -5.63 -40.95 5.15
C GLU A 77 -6.03 -39.54 4.66
N PRO A 78 -5.08 -38.74 4.13
CA PRO A 78 -5.41 -37.43 3.59
C PRO A 78 -6.49 -37.47 2.50
N ILE A 79 -7.41 -36.50 2.55
CA ILE A 79 -8.43 -36.28 1.53
C ILE A 79 -7.76 -35.57 0.34
N GLU A 80 -7.40 -36.35 -0.69
CA GLU A 80 -6.68 -35.87 -1.86
C GLU A 80 -7.60 -35.17 -2.87
N ILE A 81 -7.38 -33.86 -3.07
CA ILE A 81 -8.11 -33.02 -4.02
C ILE A 81 -7.15 -32.51 -5.09
N SER A 82 -7.39 -32.92 -6.34
CA SER A 82 -6.59 -32.52 -7.52
C SER A 82 -7.42 -31.88 -8.62
N LYS A 83 -8.65 -31.47 -8.32
CA LYS A 83 -9.59 -30.86 -9.26
C LYS A 83 -10.40 -29.73 -8.63
N PRO A 84 -10.92 -28.77 -9.43
CA PRO A 84 -11.79 -27.72 -8.93
C PRO A 84 -13.02 -28.28 -8.22
N VAL A 85 -13.33 -27.79 -7.02
CA VAL A 85 -14.44 -28.28 -6.19
C VAL A 85 -14.86 -27.23 -5.15
N THR A 86 -16.15 -27.26 -4.79
CA THR A 86 -16.69 -26.53 -3.64
C THR A 86 -17.08 -27.52 -2.55
N ILE A 87 -16.69 -27.26 -1.30
CA ILE A 87 -17.04 -28.04 -0.11
C ILE A 87 -17.79 -27.14 0.87
N ILE A 88 -19.00 -27.56 1.25
CA ILE A 88 -19.90 -26.84 2.15
C ILE A 88 -20.26 -27.74 3.32
N GLY A 89 -19.84 -27.35 4.53
CA GLY A 89 -20.29 -27.93 5.78
C GLY A 89 -21.57 -27.30 6.29
N TYR A 90 -22.44 -28.12 6.87
CA TYR A 90 -23.66 -27.68 7.53
C TYR A 90 -23.56 -27.92 9.04
N GLU A 91 -23.77 -26.85 9.82
CA GLU A 91 -23.65 -26.89 11.29
C GLU A 91 -22.25 -27.32 11.79
N PHE A 92 -21.19 -26.92 11.07
CA PHE A 92 -19.79 -27.17 11.44
C PHE A 92 -19.47 -28.65 11.70
N PRO A 93 -19.62 -29.53 10.69
CA PRO A 93 -19.20 -30.92 10.83
C PRO A 93 -17.71 -30.99 11.17
N ILE A 94 -17.38 -31.91 12.08
CA ILE A 94 -16.02 -32.11 12.55
C ILE A 94 -15.28 -32.97 11.53
N ILE A 95 -14.14 -32.47 11.06
CA ILE A 95 -13.20 -33.19 10.21
C ILE A 95 -12.00 -33.53 11.09
N ASP A 96 -11.85 -34.82 11.40
CA ASP A 96 -10.66 -35.38 12.04
C ASP A 96 -9.84 -36.07 10.94
N GLY A 97 -9.07 -35.25 10.23
CA GLY A 97 -8.30 -35.66 9.07
C GLY A 97 -7.72 -34.45 8.32
N ILE A 98 -6.95 -34.73 7.28
CA ILE A 98 -6.23 -33.73 6.49
C ILE A 98 -6.94 -33.51 5.16
N ILE A 99 -7.19 -32.26 4.77
CA ILE A 99 -7.54 -31.92 3.38
C ILE A 99 -6.25 -31.54 2.64
N ASP A 100 -5.89 -32.33 1.63
CA ASP A 100 -4.67 -32.17 0.84
C ASP A 100 -5.03 -31.77 -0.60
N ILE A 101 -4.77 -30.51 -0.96
CA ILE A 101 -5.11 -29.93 -2.26
C ILE A 101 -3.83 -29.65 -3.04
N GLN A 102 -3.67 -30.31 -4.19
CA GLN A 102 -2.46 -30.18 -5.00
C GLN A 102 -2.75 -29.98 -6.49
N ASN A 103 -1.93 -29.13 -7.13
CA ASN A 103 -1.87 -28.98 -8.59
C ASN A 103 -3.23 -28.68 -9.25
N THR A 104 -4.03 -27.79 -8.63
CA THR A 104 -5.38 -27.49 -9.08
C THR A 104 -5.78 -26.03 -8.84
N GLN A 105 -7.01 -25.68 -9.15
CA GLN A 105 -7.49 -24.29 -9.03
C GLN A 105 -8.97 -24.21 -8.69
N ASN A 106 -9.44 -23.02 -8.29
CA ASN A 106 -10.84 -22.71 -8.05
C ASN A 106 -11.46 -23.62 -6.98
N ILE A 107 -10.97 -23.48 -5.75
CA ILE A 107 -11.43 -24.23 -4.59
C ILE A 107 -12.19 -23.29 -3.66
N LEU A 108 -13.32 -23.77 -3.13
CA LEU A 108 -14.04 -23.11 -2.04
C LEU A 108 -14.29 -24.11 -0.91
N ILE A 109 -13.86 -23.77 0.30
CA ILE A 109 -14.13 -24.54 1.53
C ILE A 109 -14.83 -23.64 2.55
N THR A 110 -15.99 -24.07 3.03
CA THR A 110 -16.76 -23.29 4.00
C THR A 110 -17.56 -24.12 4.98
N GLY A 111 -17.70 -23.62 6.22
CA GLY A 111 -18.59 -24.17 7.24
C GLY A 111 -18.11 -25.48 7.87
N LEU A 112 -16.82 -25.79 7.86
CA LEU A 112 -16.22 -26.97 8.48
C LEU A 112 -15.58 -26.66 9.84
N ASN A 113 -15.38 -27.68 10.67
CA ASN A 113 -14.61 -27.60 11.91
C ASN A 113 -13.49 -28.65 11.89
N PHE A 114 -12.23 -28.23 12.06
CA PHE A 114 -11.07 -29.10 12.08
C PHE A 114 -10.55 -29.24 13.51
N THR A 115 -10.55 -30.45 14.06
CA THR A 115 -10.00 -30.73 15.39
C THR A 115 -9.28 -32.07 15.34
N SER A 116 -8.04 -32.14 15.79
CA SER A 116 -7.30 -33.40 15.85
C SER A 116 -6.08 -33.31 16.75
N THR A 117 -5.67 -34.46 17.30
CA THR A 117 -4.52 -34.56 18.20
C THR A 117 -3.25 -35.08 17.51
N ASP A 118 -3.28 -35.38 16.20
CA ASP A 118 -2.16 -36.06 15.51
C ASP A 118 -2.06 -35.66 14.01
N ILE A 119 -2.47 -34.43 13.67
CA ILE A 119 -2.28 -33.88 12.31
C ILE A 119 -1.27 -32.73 12.33
N TRP A 120 -0.40 -32.69 11.33
CA TRP A 120 0.53 -31.57 11.14
C TRP A 120 -0.16 -30.34 10.55
N TYR A 121 -1.27 -30.51 9.86
CA TYR A 121 -2.03 -29.41 9.28
C TYR A 121 -3.47 -29.84 8.99
N ALA A 122 -4.44 -28.96 9.17
CA ALA A 122 -5.83 -29.25 8.81
C ALA A 122 -6.08 -29.13 7.30
N ILE A 123 -5.51 -28.10 6.66
CA ILE A 123 -5.54 -27.93 5.19
C ILE A 123 -4.12 -27.71 4.68
N TYR A 124 -3.74 -28.48 3.67
CA TYR A 124 -2.49 -28.31 2.92
C TYR A 124 -2.77 -27.90 1.48
N LEU A 125 -2.09 -26.85 1.03
CA LEU A 125 -2.20 -26.29 -0.32
C LEU A 125 -0.83 -26.31 -0.98
N TYR A 126 -0.71 -26.98 -2.14
CA TYR A 126 0.53 -27.01 -2.91
C TYR A 126 0.29 -26.78 -4.40
N ASN A 127 0.92 -25.74 -4.96
CA ASN A 127 0.83 -25.38 -6.38
C ASN A 127 -0.64 -25.22 -6.83
N VAL A 128 -1.35 -24.29 -6.18
CA VAL A 128 -2.78 -24.04 -6.40
C VAL A 128 -3.09 -22.58 -6.68
N THR A 129 -4.19 -22.32 -7.38
CA THR A 129 -4.61 -20.95 -7.73
C THR A 129 -6.10 -20.71 -7.44
N ASN A 130 -6.46 -19.54 -6.95
CA ASN A 130 -7.83 -19.13 -6.62
C ASN A 130 -8.47 -20.08 -5.60
N VAL A 131 -8.06 -19.94 -4.33
CA VAL A 131 -8.58 -20.74 -3.22
C VAL A 131 -9.28 -19.82 -2.23
N VAL A 132 -10.49 -20.17 -1.82
CA VAL A 132 -11.25 -19.46 -0.79
C VAL A 132 -11.56 -20.39 0.37
N ILE A 133 -11.06 -20.06 1.56
CA ILE A 133 -11.32 -20.75 2.81
C ILE A 133 -12.07 -19.78 3.71
N LYS A 134 -13.36 -20.01 3.93
CA LYS A 134 -14.18 -19.05 4.69
C LYS A 134 -15.19 -19.63 5.67
N GLY A 135 -15.36 -18.97 6.81
CA GLY A 135 -16.36 -19.37 7.80
C GLY A 135 -16.13 -20.77 8.37
N ASN A 136 -14.87 -21.17 8.59
CA ASN A 136 -14.49 -22.45 9.19
C ASN A 136 -13.93 -22.25 10.61
N GLN A 137 -13.81 -23.34 11.34
CA GLN A 137 -13.18 -23.42 12.66
C GLN A 137 -11.95 -24.32 12.59
N PHE A 138 -10.82 -23.86 13.12
CA PHE A 138 -9.56 -24.58 13.17
C PHE A 138 -9.06 -24.67 14.60
N GLY A 139 -9.03 -25.89 15.12
CA GLY A 139 -8.45 -26.24 16.41
C GLY A 139 -9.45 -26.42 17.55
N PRO A 140 -8.98 -26.99 18.68
CA PRO A 140 -7.56 -27.21 19.00
C PRO A 140 -6.85 -28.26 18.12
N LEU A 141 -5.60 -27.96 17.73
CA LEU A 141 -4.71 -28.86 17.00
C LEU A 141 -3.43 -29.09 17.82
N ASP A 142 -3.24 -30.30 18.36
CA ASP A 142 -2.18 -30.57 19.36
C ASP A 142 -0.75 -30.46 18.80
N ASP A 143 -0.56 -30.67 17.49
CA ASP A 143 0.74 -30.59 16.83
C ASP A 143 0.69 -29.72 15.56
N GLY A 144 -0.46 -29.26 15.08
CA GLY A 144 -0.64 -28.85 13.69
C GLY A 144 -0.83 -27.36 13.38
N TYR A 145 -0.62 -27.01 12.10
CA TYR A 145 -1.03 -25.75 11.48
C TYR A 145 -2.53 -25.76 11.12
N GLY A 146 -3.20 -24.61 11.14
CA GLY A 146 -4.57 -24.52 10.59
C GLY A 146 -4.57 -24.67 9.07
N VAL A 147 -3.93 -23.71 8.39
CA VAL A 147 -3.74 -23.74 6.92
C VAL A 147 -2.25 -23.63 6.61
N TYR A 148 -1.71 -24.62 5.90
CA TYR A 148 -0.36 -24.60 5.36
C TYR A 148 -0.41 -24.44 3.85
N SER A 149 0.30 -23.46 3.32
CA SER A 149 0.28 -23.12 1.89
C SER A 149 1.67 -22.88 1.32
N GLU A 150 1.93 -23.50 0.18
CA GLU A 150 3.19 -23.41 -0.56
C GLU A 150 2.91 -23.24 -2.07
N TYR A 151 3.52 -22.24 -2.70
CA TYR A 151 3.34 -21.93 -4.13
C TYR A 151 1.87 -21.68 -4.50
N VAL A 152 1.23 -20.74 -3.83
CA VAL A 152 -0.20 -20.44 -4.02
C VAL A 152 -0.39 -19.06 -4.64
N GLN A 153 -1.36 -18.94 -5.55
CA GLN A 153 -1.78 -17.65 -6.12
C GLN A 153 -3.24 -17.37 -5.80
N ASN A 154 -3.55 -16.16 -5.33
CA ASN A 154 -4.91 -15.72 -4.95
C ASN A 154 -5.55 -16.63 -3.89
N LEU A 155 -5.01 -16.60 -2.68
CA LEU A 155 -5.55 -17.32 -1.51
C LEU A 155 -6.35 -16.35 -0.64
N GLU A 156 -7.62 -16.63 -0.41
CA GLU A 156 -8.49 -15.87 0.47
C GLU A 156 -8.85 -16.70 1.71
N ILE A 157 -8.47 -16.22 2.90
CA ILE A 157 -8.81 -16.81 4.20
C ILE A 157 -9.69 -15.79 4.92
N MET A 158 -11.00 -16.04 4.99
CA MET A 158 -11.98 -15.05 5.46
C MET A 158 -12.92 -15.56 6.54
N ASP A 159 -13.20 -14.75 7.56
CA ASP A 159 -14.22 -15.04 8.57
C ASP A 159 -14.06 -16.41 9.27
N ASN A 160 -12.82 -16.91 9.41
CA ASN A 160 -12.52 -18.17 10.11
C ASN A 160 -12.12 -17.91 11.58
N VAL A 161 -12.22 -18.95 12.40
CA VAL A 161 -11.73 -18.94 13.79
C VAL A 161 -10.59 -19.95 13.91
N PHE A 162 -9.42 -19.50 14.34
CA PHE A 162 -8.25 -20.31 14.64
C PHE A 162 -7.98 -20.26 16.15
N LEU A 163 -8.18 -21.39 16.81
CA LEU A 163 -8.14 -21.53 18.26
C LEU A 163 -7.18 -22.64 18.68
N GLU A 164 -6.21 -22.31 19.53
CA GLU A 164 -5.35 -23.30 20.20
C GLU A 164 -4.65 -24.24 19.19
N ASN A 165 -4.11 -23.69 18.10
CA ASN A 165 -3.24 -24.43 17.19
C ASN A 165 -1.80 -24.42 17.75
N TYR A 166 -1.17 -25.58 17.88
CA TYR A 166 0.18 -25.69 18.46
C TYR A 166 1.26 -25.00 17.63
N GLU A 167 1.13 -25.04 16.29
CA GLU A 167 1.94 -24.28 15.35
C GLU A 167 1.19 -23.01 14.87
N ALA A 168 1.68 -22.33 13.83
CA ALA A 168 0.97 -21.16 13.28
C ALA A 168 -0.44 -21.52 12.79
N ALA A 169 -1.40 -20.63 13.01
CA ALA A 169 -2.73 -20.77 12.45
C ALA A 169 -2.72 -20.74 10.92
N VAL A 170 -1.92 -19.85 10.33
CA VAL A 170 -1.70 -19.76 8.88
C VAL A 170 -0.20 -19.72 8.59
N TYR A 171 0.26 -20.63 7.76
CA TYR A 171 1.63 -20.68 7.23
C TYR A 171 1.60 -20.47 5.71
N ALA A 172 2.23 -19.40 5.23
CA ALA A 172 2.25 -19.00 3.83
C ALA A 172 3.68 -18.87 3.30
N GLU A 173 4.04 -19.76 2.39
CA GLU A 173 5.35 -19.80 1.73
C GLU A 173 5.18 -19.63 0.22
N TYR A 174 5.85 -18.64 -0.37
CA TYR A 174 5.74 -18.34 -1.81
C TYR A 174 4.29 -18.08 -2.26
N VAL A 175 3.54 -17.28 -1.50
CA VAL A 175 2.15 -16.96 -1.82
C VAL A 175 2.06 -15.58 -2.47
N TRP A 176 1.37 -15.50 -3.61
CA TRP A 176 1.11 -14.25 -4.31
C TRP A 176 -0.37 -13.89 -4.24
N GLY A 177 -0.70 -12.71 -3.75
CA GLY A 177 -2.10 -12.26 -3.62
C GLY A 177 -2.87 -12.93 -2.47
N LEU A 178 -2.23 -13.09 -1.31
CA LEU A 178 -2.87 -13.59 -0.08
C LEU A 178 -3.81 -12.53 0.52
N THR A 179 -5.05 -12.91 0.85
CA THR A 179 -5.99 -12.08 1.62
C THR A 179 -6.39 -12.80 2.90
N ILE A 180 -6.12 -12.19 4.06
CA ILE A 180 -6.56 -12.67 5.38
C ILE A 180 -7.48 -11.59 5.98
N GLU A 181 -8.77 -11.87 6.05
CA GLU A 181 -9.78 -10.86 6.42
C GLU A 181 -10.84 -11.36 7.39
N GLY A 182 -11.12 -10.58 8.44
CA GLY A 182 -12.22 -10.86 9.36
C GLY A 182 -12.06 -12.13 10.21
N ASN A 183 -10.85 -12.69 10.31
CA ASN A 183 -10.59 -13.90 11.08
C ASN A 183 -10.30 -13.59 12.57
N GLU A 184 -10.49 -14.60 13.42
CA GLU A 184 -10.15 -14.58 14.84
C GLU A 184 -9.01 -15.56 15.11
N PHE A 185 -7.92 -15.10 15.72
CA PHE A 185 -6.73 -15.88 16.08
C PHE A 185 -6.52 -15.84 17.60
N VAL A 186 -6.80 -16.96 18.26
CA VAL A 186 -6.77 -17.08 19.73
C VAL A 186 -5.82 -18.19 20.17
N GLU A 187 -4.83 -17.83 21.00
CA GLU A 187 -3.93 -18.79 21.67
C GLU A 187 -3.20 -19.76 20.73
N ASN A 188 -2.79 -19.28 19.55
CA ASN A 188 -2.04 -20.08 18.57
C ASN A 188 -0.53 -19.96 18.76
N GLY A 189 0.19 -20.97 18.27
CA GLY A 189 1.62 -20.89 18.03
C GLY A 189 2.52 -21.16 19.23
N GLU A 190 2.19 -22.13 20.07
CA GLU A 190 2.99 -22.47 21.26
C GLU A 190 4.45 -22.90 20.94
N SER A 191 4.70 -23.42 19.73
CA SER A 191 5.99 -23.98 19.31
C SER A 191 7.03 -22.92 18.90
N ASP A 192 6.86 -22.27 17.75
CA ASP A 192 7.86 -21.33 17.17
C ASP A 192 7.24 -20.07 16.49
N TYR A 193 6.00 -20.12 16.00
CA TYR A 193 5.37 -19.04 15.23
C TYR A 193 3.98 -18.75 15.78
N GLY A 194 3.62 -17.50 16.10
CA GLY A 194 2.35 -17.18 16.76
C GLY A 194 1.11 -17.45 15.90
N ALA A 195 0.56 -16.46 15.20
CA ALA A 195 -0.68 -16.66 14.43
C ALA A 195 -0.44 -16.83 12.92
N ILE A 196 0.25 -15.88 12.30
CA ILE A 196 0.50 -15.87 10.85
C ILE A 196 2.01 -15.86 10.62
N TYR A 197 2.49 -16.84 9.85
CA TYR A 197 3.84 -16.87 9.33
C TYR A 197 3.80 -16.65 7.80
N MET A 198 4.64 -15.73 7.32
CA MET A 198 4.80 -15.45 5.89
C MET A 198 6.28 -15.48 5.52
N TYR A 199 6.56 -16.14 4.40
CA TYR A 199 7.89 -16.23 3.81
C TYR A 199 7.81 -16.09 2.30
N GLU A 200 8.60 -15.19 1.72
CA GLU A 200 8.59 -14.86 0.28
C GLU A 200 7.18 -14.66 -0.30
N THR A 201 6.32 -14.01 0.47
CA THR A 201 4.94 -13.70 0.10
C THR A 201 4.87 -12.28 -0.45
N SER A 202 4.02 -12.02 -1.45
CA SER A 202 3.88 -10.67 -2.00
C SER A 202 2.43 -10.33 -2.35
N MET A 203 2.14 -9.03 -2.41
CA MET A 203 0.79 -8.50 -2.64
C MET A 203 -0.25 -9.03 -1.64
N ALA A 204 0.18 -9.26 -0.40
CA ALA A 204 -0.70 -9.75 0.65
C ALA A 204 -1.51 -8.61 1.28
N THR A 205 -2.71 -8.94 1.78
CA THR A 205 -3.57 -8.03 2.54
C THR A 205 -4.06 -8.73 3.79
N ILE A 206 -3.74 -8.18 4.96
CA ILE A 206 -4.20 -8.66 6.27
C ILE A 206 -5.04 -7.55 6.90
N ARG A 207 -6.37 -7.73 6.94
CA ARG A 207 -7.27 -6.65 7.36
C ARG A 207 -8.44 -7.07 8.23
N GLY A 208 -8.78 -6.25 9.22
CA GLY A 208 -9.98 -6.45 10.04
C GLY A 208 -9.99 -7.74 10.87
N ASN A 209 -8.82 -8.32 11.17
CA ASN A 209 -8.69 -9.53 11.98
C ASN A 209 -8.53 -9.19 13.47
N ALA A 210 -8.87 -10.13 14.34
CA ALA A 210 -8.68 -10.05 15.78
C ALA A 210 -7.67 -11.10 16.25
N PHE A 211 -6.63 -10.66 16.95
CA PHE A 211 -5.59 -11.50 17.52
C PHE A 211 -5.59 -11.36 19.04
N SER A 212 -5.60 -12.48 19.76
CA SER A 212 -5.56 -12.46 21.22
C SER A 212 -4.75 -13.61 21.79
N ASN A 213 -3.81 -13.27 22.67
CA ASN A 213 -3.05 -14.23 23.49
C ASN A 213 -2.29 -15.31 22.69
N ASN A 214 -1.90 -15.05 21.44
CA ASN A 214 -0.99 -15.94 20.72
C ASN A 214 0.39 -15.92 21.39
N TYR A 215 1.14 -17.02 21.29
CA TYR A 215 2.30 -17.30 22.15
C TYR A 215 3.62 -16.64 21.75
N TYR A 216 3.75 -16.23 20.48
CA TYR A 216 4.89 -15.48 19.97
C TYR A 216 4.39 -14.31 19.12
N GLN A 217 4.86 -14.16 17.88
CA GLN A 217 4.44 -13.07 17.01
C GLN A 217 3.07 -13.34 16.39
N ASP A 218 2.14 -12.39 16.51
CA ASP A 218 0.86 -12.52 15.81
C ASP A 218 1.07 -12.54 14.30
N ILE A 219 1.94 -11.67 13.80
CA ILE A 219 2.36 -11.66 12.41
C ILE A 219 3.88 -11.70 12.39
N TYR A 220 4.42 -12.83 11.93
CA TYR A 220 5.82 -13.01 11.62
C TYR A 220 6.02 -13.03 10.10
N ILE A 221 6.78 -12.06 9.62
CA ILE A 221 7.26 -11.97 8.25
C ILE A 221 8.75 -12.26 8.26
N ASP A 222 9.13 -13.40 7.68
CA ASP A 222 10.52 -13.82 7.53
C ASP A 222 10.90 -13.73 6.05
N TRP A 223 11.80 -12.80 5.72
CA TRP A 223 12.37 -12.61 4.37
C TRP A 223 11.42 -12.13 3.25
N ALA A 224 11.90 -11.12 2.52
CA ALA A 224 11.44 -10.59 1.23
C ALA A 224 9.92 -10.62 1.01
N VAL A 225 9.19 -9.81 1.77
CA VAL A 225 7.77 -9.56 1.53
C VAL A 225 7.56 -8.14 1.03
N SER A 226 6.96 -8.02 -0.15
CA SER A 226 6.71 -6.75 -0.82
C SER A 226 5.23 -6.47 -1.04
N PHE A 227 4.86 -5.19 -1.01
CA PHE A 227 3.49 -4.72 -1.26
C PHE A 227 2.44 -5.31 -0.31
N LEU A 228 2.81 -5.56 0.95
CA LEU A 228 1.88 -6.01 1.97
C LEU A 228 1.04 -4.82 2.48
N VAL A 229 -0.22 -5.09 2.83
CA VAL A 229 -1.07 -4.15 3.55
C VAL A 229 -1.56 -4.82 4.84
N ILE A 230 -1.19 -4.27 6.00
CA ILE A 230 -1.70 -4.68 7.31
C ILE A 230 -2.58 -3.55 7.85
N GLU A 231 -3.90 -3.70 7.84
CA GLU A 231 -4.80 -2.61 8.24
C GLU A 231 -6.00 -2.98 9.10
N ASN A 232 -6.38 -2.07 10.01
CA ASN A 232 -7.60 -2.17 10.82
C ASN A 232 -7.69 -3.48 11.64
N ASN A 233 -6.57 -4.09 12.00
CA ASN A 233 -6.53 -5.28 12.86
C ASN A 233 -6.46 -4.89 14.34
N THR A 234 -6.94 -5.76 15.23
CA THR A 234 -6.84 -5.60 16.67
C THR A 234 -5.98 -6.69 17.26
N PHE A 235 -4.98 -6.31 18.06
CA PHE A 235 -4.00 -7.21 18.67
C PHE A 235 -3.97 -7.00 20.19
N ILE A 236 -4.15 -8.09 20.95
CA ILE A 236 -4.13 -8.08 22.41
C ILE A 236 -3.17 -9.16 22.90
N ALA A 237 -2.05 -8.73 23.47
CA ALA A 237 -1.04 -9.64 24.01
C ALA A 237 -1.53 -10.33 25.30
N ASN A 238 -0.98 -11.52 25.53
CA ASN A 238 -0.98 -12.12 26.86
C ASN A 238 0.14 -11.45 27.70
N PRO A 239 -0.17 -10.90 28.90
CA PRO A 239 0.83 -10.23 29.73
C PRO A 239 1.91 -11.15 30.31
N ASP A 240 1.72 -12.48 30.24
CA ASP A 240 2.69 -13.46 30.73
C ASP A 240 3.74 -13.86 29.67
N TYR A 241 3.54 -13.47 28.40
CA TYR A 241 4.46 -13.73 27.30
C TYR A 241 5.27 -12.48 26.94
N ASN A 242 6.34 -12.66 26.15
CA ASN A 242 7.38 -11.66 25.97
C ASN A 242 7.64 -11.50 24.46
N ASP A 243 6.66 -10.92 23.76
CA ASP A 243 6.52 -11.11 22.31
C ASP A 243 6.42 -9.82 21.50
N TYR A 244 6.48 -9.99 20.18
CA TYR A 244 6.29 -8.96 19.17
C TYR A 244 4.86 -9.06 18.64
N CYS A 245 4.17 -7.94 18.38
CA CYS A 245 2.89 -8.02 17.66
C CYS A 245 3.13 -8.26 16.18
N ILE A 246 3.77 -7.30 15.51
CA ILE A 246 4.19 -7.42 14.11
C ILE A 246 5.71 -7.41 14.10
N TYR A 247 6.30 -8.53 13.70
CA TYR A 247 7.73 -8.66 13.45
C TYR A 247 7.96 -8.88 11.96
N ALA A 248 8.73 -8.00 11.34
CA ALA A 248 9.05 -8.13 9.93
C ALA A 248 10.55 -7.96 9.66
N TYR A 249 11.08 -8.91 8.89
CA TYR A 249 12.45 -8.91 8.39
C TYR A 249 12.42 -8.79 6.86
N SER A 250 13.21 -7.86 6.30
CA SER A 250 13.27 -7.64 4.85
C SER A 250 11.90 -7.33 4.23
N LEU A 251 11.21 -6.37 4.84
CA LEU A 251 9.91 -5.90 4.41
C LEU A 251 10.06 -4.67 3.52
N THR A 252 9.38 -4.67 2.38
CA THR A 252 9.47 -3.57 1.42
C THR A 252 8.11 -3.12 0.97
N GLU A 253 7.96 -1.82 0.68
CA GLU A 253 6.77 -1.30 0.00
C GLU A 253 5.45 -1.58 0.74
N THR A 254 5.55 -1.70 2.06
CA THR A 254 4.47 -2.21 2.89
C THR A 254 3.82 -1.07 3.65
N THR A 255 2.49 -1.15 3.75
CA THR A 255 1.70 -0.22 4.54
C THR A 255 1.13 -0.93 5.77
N ILE A 256 1.51 -0.45 6.96
CA ILE A 256 0.94 -0.88 8.24
C ILE A 256 0.12 0.29 8.78
N ARG A 257 -1.22 0.20 8.75
CA ARG A 257 -2.06 1.35 9.12
C ARG A 257 -3.31 1.05 9.93
N ASN A 258 -3.70 1.99 10.78
CA ASN A 258 -4.94 1.93 11.57
C ASN A 258 -5.10 0.65 12.42
N ASN A 259 -4.00 0.00 12.81
CA ASN A 259 -4.06 -1.16 13.70
C ASN A 259 -4.12 -0.72 15.17
N VAL A 260 -4.81 -1.51 15.99
CA VAL A 260 -4.90 -1.31 17.44
C VAL A 260 -4.09 -2.40 18.14
N ILE A 261 -2.96 -2.01 18.74
CA ILE A 261 -1.98 -2.91 19.35
C ILE A 261 -1.89 -2.61 20.85
N SER A 262 -2.05 -3.63 21.70
CA SER A 262 -1.99 -3.45 23.14
C SER A 262 -1.24 -4.57 23.87
N GLY A 263 -0.31 -4.18 24.75
CA GLY A 263 0.28 -5.05 25.78
C GLY A 263 1.53 -5.84 25.37
N TYR A 264 1.99 -5.73 24.12
CA TYR A 264 3.15 -6.46 23.62
C TYR A 264 4.48 -5.92 24.16
N GLU A 265 5.53 -6.74 24.16
CA GLU A 265 6.87 -6.23 24.44
C GLU A 265 7.32 -5.25 23.35
N PHE A 266 7.05 -5.62 22.10
CA PHE A 266 7.28 -4.77 20.93
C PHE A 266 5.99 -4.66 20.12
N GLY A 267 5.57 -3.43 19.82
CA GLY A 267 4.40 -3.19 18.96
C GLY A 267 4.70 -3.55 17.50
N ILE A 268 5.29 -2.60 16.77
CA ILE A 268 5.72 -2.81 15.38
C ILE A 268 7.24 -2.86 15.36
N TYR A 269 7.79 -3.97 14.89
CA TYR A 269 9.22 -4.19 14.77
C TYR A 269 9.57 -4.52 13.33
N ILE A 270 10.23 -3.60 12.63
CA ILE A 270 10.72 -3.81 11.26
C ILE A 270 12.24 -3.72 11.22
N TYR A 271 12.85 -4.61 10.45
CA TYR A 271 14.29 -4.80 10.43
C TYR A 271 14.79 -5.15 9.03
N TYR A 272 15.96 -4.63 8.64
CA TYR A 272 16.50 -4.75 7.28
C TYR A 272 15.46 -4.44 6.19
N SER A 273 14.64 -3.42 6.42
CA SER A 273 13.46 -3.13 5.62
C SER A 273 13.63 -1.80 4.86
N ALA A 274 12.81 -1.55 3.84
CA ALA A 274 12.87 -0.31 3.07
C ALA A 274 11.49 0.17 2.60
N ASN A 275 11.30 1.48 2.43
CA ASN A 275 10.13 2.05 1.74
C ASN A 275 8.77 1.70 2.37
N ASN A 276 8.71 1.63 3.70
CA ASN A 276 7.48 1.25 4.39
C ASN A 276 6.75 2.47 4.98
N VAL A 277 5.42 2.41 4.96
CA VAL A 277 4.54 3.40 5.56
C VAL A 277 3.91 2.82 6.82
N ILE A 278 4.12 3.48 7.97
CA ILE A 278 3.48 3.14 9.24
C ILE A 278 2.57 4.31 9.63
N ASP A 279 1.27 4.18 9.42
CA ASP A 279 0.32 5.30 9.44
C ASP A 279 -0.87 5.08 10.38
N GLY A 280 -1.13 6.00 11.31
CA GLY A 280 -2.39 6.00 12.08
C GLY A 280 -2.58 4.82 13.05
N ASN A 281 -1.52 4.11 13.43
CA ASN A 281 -1.64 2.98 14.36
C ASN A 281 -1.77 3.46 15.82
N LEU A 282 -2.62 2.80 16.60
CA LEU A 282 -2.77 3.02 18.04
C LEU A 282 -2.03 1.91 18.79
N ILE A 283 -0.93 2.27 19.45
CA ILE A 283 -0.06 1.35 20.18
C ILE A 283 -0.05 1.72 21.65
N THR A 284 -0.51 0.81 22.51
CA THR A 284 -0.66 1.10 23.94
C THR A 284 -0.01 0.03 24.82
N ASN A 285 0.50 0.47 25.97
CA ASN A 285 1.01 -0.42 27.02
C ASN A 285 2.16 -1.34 26.56
N SER A 286 3.01 -0.88 25.63
CA SER A 286 4.16 -1.68 25.22
C SER A 286 5.20 -1.77 26.34
N VAL A 287 5.82 -2.94 26.52
CA VAL A 287 6.82 -3.13 27.57
C VAL A 287 8.17 -2.55 27.16
N SER A 288 8.61 -2.72 25.92
CA SER A 288 9.93 -2.26 25.45
C SER A 288 9.84 -1.15 24.41
N ARG A 289 9.32 -1.42 23.21
CA ARG A 289 9.20 -0.39 22.15
C ARG A 289 7.80 -0.38 21.57
N GLY A 290 7.25 0.82 21.34
CA GLY A 290 6.04 0.97 20.54
C GLY A 290 6.33 0.66 19.07
N ILE A 291 7.24 1.43 18.48
CA ILE A 291 7.74 1.22 17.11
C ILE A 291 9.27 1.07 17.13
N TYR A 292 9.78 0.07 16.43
CA TYR A 292 11.20 -0.12 16.20
C TYR A 292 11.48 -0.29 14.71
N VAL A 293 12.46 0.45 14.23
CA VAL A 293 12.96 0.40 12.85
C VAL A 293 14.48 0.30 12.90
N GLY A 294 15.03 -0.80 12.41
CA GLY A 294 16.47 -1.13 12.55
C GLY A 294 17.14 -1.54 11.24
N TRP A 295 18.32 -0.99 10.94
CA TRP A 295 19.06 -1.26 9.68
C TRP A 295 18.19 -1.10 8.44
N SER A 296 17.30 -0.12 8.50
CA SER A 296 16.23 0.04 7.53
C SER A 296 16.36 1.40 6.84
N SER A 297 15.51 1.73 5.88
CA SER A 297 15.62 3.03 5.19
C SER A 297 14.30 3.49 4.59
N ASN A 298 14.18 4.80 4.43
CA ASN A 298 13.09 5.44 3.70
C ASN A 298 11.71 5.07 4.24
N HIS A 299 11.52 5.20 5.56
CA HIS A 299 10.23 4.97 6.19
C HIS A 299 9.44 6.25 6.36
N LEU A 300 8.14 6.18 6.12
CA LEU A 300 7.20 7.22 6.50
C LEU A 300 6.39 6.75 7.71
N ILE A 301 6.74 7.25 8.89
CA ILE A 301 6.09 6.90 10.15
C ILE A 301 5.26 8.10 10.58
N LYS A 302 3.95 8.03 10.37
CA LYS A 302 3.09 9.19 10.59
C LYS A 302 1.79 8.92 11.32
N TYR A 303 1.28 9.93 12.01
CA TYR A 303 -0.02 9.90 12.69
C TYR A 303 -0.24 8.74 13.67
N ASN A 304 0.82 8.07 14.11
CA ASN A 304 0.72 7.00 15.09
C ASN A 304 0.54 7.59 16.48
N VAL A 305 -0.25 6.90 17.31
CA VAL A 305 -0.48 7.23 18.70
C VAL A 305 0.18 6.16 19.56
N ILE A 306 1.20 6.53 20.32
CA ILE A 306 1.97 5.60 21.17
C ILE A 306 1.83 6.05 22.63
N GLU A 307 1.15 5.24 23.45
CA GLU A 307 0.91 5.56 24.85
C GLU A 307 1.42 4.48 25.80
N ASN A 308 2.04 4.93 26.89
CA ASN A 308 2.48 4.08 28.01
C ASN A 308 3.49 3.01 27.59
N THR A 309 4.73 3.41 27.30
CA THR A 309 5.84 2.45 27.16
C THR A 309 6.57 2.33 28.50
N THR A 310 6.44 1.18 29.19
CA THR A 310 6.59 1.15 30.66
C THR A 310 7.60 0.17 31.25
N GLY A 311 8.29 -0.65 30.47
CA GLY A 311 9.23 -1.66 30.98
C GLY A 311 10.47 -1.11 31.70
N SER A 312 11.30 -2.02 32.23
CA SER A 312 12.45 -1.65 33.06
C SER A 312 13.76 -1.42 32.28
N TYR A 313 13.81 -1.77 31.00
CA TYR A 313 15.02 -1.75 30.17
C TYR A 313 14.94 -0.70 29.07
N GLU A 314 15.02 0.58 29.46
CA GLU A 314 14.98 1.73 28.55
C GLU A 314 13.79 1.72 27.57
N PRO A 315 12.53 1.67 28.04
CA PRO A 315 11.38 1.58 27.15
C PRO A 315 11.19 2.86 26.31
N LEU A 316 11.02 2.69 25.00
CA LEU A 316 10.99 3.80 24.03
C LEU A 316 9.61 3.88 23.38
N GLY A 317 9.15 5.09 23.07
CA GLY A 317 7.99 5.26 22.19
C GLY A 317 8.32 4.73 20.79
N ALA A 318 9.31 5.35 20.14
CA ALA A 318 9.85 4.95 18.86
C ALA A 318 11.38 4.89 18.88
N TYR A 319 11.96 3.94 18.14
CA TYR A 319 13.40 3.81 17.96
C TYR A 319 13.77 3.58 16.49
N LEU A 320 14.51 4.54 15.93
CA LEU A 320 15.14 4.48 14.62
C LEU A 320 16.64 4.20 14.82
N TYR A 321 17.10 3.01 14.42
CA TYR A 321 18.47 2.54 14.61
C TYR A 321 19.09 2.20 13.26
N TYR A 322 20.15 2.90 12.83
CA TYR A 322 20.69 2.75 11.47
C TYR A 322 19.56 2.83 10.41
N SER A 323 18.74 3.89 10.50
CA SER A 323 17.52 4.03 9.69
C SER A 323 17.55 5.32 8.88
N ASP A 324 18.23 5.32 7.74
CA ASP A 324 18.40 6.51 6.91
C ASP A 324 17.11 6.88 6.15
N TYR A 325 17.05 8.11 5.62
CA TYR A 325 15.99 8.63 4.74
C TYR A 325 14.59 8.62 5.36
N SER A 326 14.48 8.54 6.68
CA SER A 326 13.24 8.25 7.37
C SER A 326 12.58 9.52 7.93
N LYS A 327 11.26 9.58 7.79
CA LYS A 327 10.40 10.67 8.28
C LYS A 327 9.52 10.16 9.41
N PHE A 328 9.69 10.73 10.59
CA PHE A 328 8.84 10.53 11.75
C PHE A 328 7.98 11.78 11.97
N GLU A 329 6.79 11.81 11.38
CA GLU A 329 5.98 13.03 11.26
C GLU A 329 4.57 12.93 11.84
N GLY A 330 4.07 13.94 12.54
CA GLY A 330 2.65 13.97 12.92
C GLY A 330 2.23 12.95 14.00
N ASN A 331 3.17 12.32 14.70
CA ASN A 331 2.86 11.29 15.70
C ASN A 331 2.57 11.91 17.09
N TYR A 332 1.79 11.20 17.89
CA TYR A 332 1.49 11.54 19.28
C TYR A 332 2.10 10.49 20.21
N ILE A 333 3.06 10.87 21.05
CA ILE A 333 3.72 9.98 22.01
C ILE A 333 3.50 10.51 23.42
N LYS A 334 3.01 9.64 24.30
CA LYS A 334 2.71 9.98 25.69
C LYS A 334 3.19 8.91 26.66
N ASN A 335 3.74 9.33 27.80
CA ASN A 335 4.15 8.43 28.88
C ASN A 335 5.22 7.42 28.45
N ALA A 336 6.23 7.86 27.70
CA ALA A 336 7.37 7.01 27.37
C ALA A 336 8.39 6.99 28.53
N ASN A 337 8.57 5.84 29.17
CA ASN A 337 9.38 5.68 30.39
C ASN A 337 10.91 5.55 30.12
N HIS A 338 11.40 6.09 29.01
CA HIS A 338 12.81 6.43 28.80
C HIS A 338 12.96 7.55 27.78
N SER A 339 12.74 7.26 26.50
CA SER A 339 12.70 8.29 25.46
C SER A 339 11.41 8.22 24.66
N GLY A 340 10.86 9.38 24.26
CA GLY A 340 9.77 9.43 23.28
C GLY A 340 10.23 8.88 21.93
N VAL A 341 11.20 9.55 21.30
CA VAL A 341 11.86 9.13 20.06
C VAL A 341 13.35 8.98 20.31
N ARG A 342 13.95 7.90 19.82
CA ARG A 342 15.40 7.69 19.81
C ARG A 342 15.88 7.48 18.38
N MET A 343 16.97 8.14 18.01
CA MET A 343 17.66 8.00 16.73
C MET A 343 19.13 7.74 17.01
N GLU A 344 19.65 6.62 16.52
CA GLU A 344 21.07 6.30 16.64
C GLU A 344 21.67 5.86 15.30
N TYR A 345 22.90 6.30 15.04
CA TYR A 345 23.72 5.91 13.88
C TYR A 345 23.13 6.27 12.50
N ILE A 346 22.45 7.41 12.42
CA ILE A 346 21.99 7.95 11.13
C ILE A 346 23.20 8.53 10.36
N LYS A 347 23.33 8.20 9.08
CA LYS A 347 24.45 8.65 8.27
C LYS A 347 24.46 10.16 8.11
N ASN A 348 25.65 10.74 8.17
CA ASN A 348 25.82 12.15 7.83
C ASN A 348 25.92 12.31 6.31
N VAL A 349 24.80 12.21 5.59
CA VAL A 349 24.73 12.51 4.15
C VAL A 349 23.71 13.62 3.90
N THR A 350 24.02 14.55 3.01
CA THR A 350 23.07 15.60 2.64
C THR A 350 22.29 15.17 1.41
N LEU A 351 20.97 15.19 1.48
CA LEU A 351 20.11 14.76 0.38
C LEU A 351 19.76 15.89 -0.58
N PHE A 352 19.31 15.54 -1.77
CA PHE A 352 18.47 16.40 -2.60
C PHE A 352 17.57 15.59 -3.53
N GLU A 353 16.48 16.22 -3.98
CA GLU A 353 15.47 15.57 -4.82
C GLU A 353 15.82 15.71 -6.32
N ILE A 354 15.70 14.59 -7.06
CA ILE A 354 15.76 14.55 -8.52
C ILE A 354 14.33 14.44 -9.06
N PRO A 355 13.79 15.49 -9.71
CA PRO A 355 12.40 15.52 -10.11
C PRO A 355 12.10 14.59 -11.29
N SER A 356 10.85 14.13 -11.37
CA SER A 356 10.33 13.47 -12.56
C SER A 356 10.19 14.44 -13.73
N VAL A 357 10.35 13.92 -14.95
CA VAL A 357 10.21 14.66 -16.20
C VAL A 357 9.38 13.86 -17.20
N ASP A 358 8.94 14.51 -18.29
CA ASP A 358 8.20 13.84 -19.36
C ASP A 358 8.98 12.61 -19.88
N TYR A 359 8.30 11.46 -19.88
CA TYR A 359 8.87 10.19 -20.29
C TYR A 359 9.45 10.25 -21.71
N GLN A 360 10.66 9.71 -21.88
CA GLN A 360 11.31 9.53 -23.17
C GLN A 360 11.98 8.16 -23.26
N TRP A 361 12.06 7.61 -24.47
CA TRP A 361 12.77 6.37 -24.74
C TRP A 361 13.51 6.44 -26.08
N LEU A 362 14.72 5.90 -26.11
CA LEU A 362 15.52 5.75 -27.33
C LEU A 362 15.62 4.27 -27.67
N GLU A 363 15.12 3.87 -28.84
CA GLU A 363 15.35 2.50 -29.33
C GLU A 363 16.72 2.42 -29.98
N LEU A 364 17.58 1.54 -29.45
CA LEU A 364 18.95 1.33 -29.87
C LEU A 364 19.17 -0.16 -30.15
N ASP A 365 19.98 -0.48 -31.17
CA ASP A 365 20.37 -1.85 -31.50
C ASP A 365 21.70 -2.17 -30.80
N PRO A 366 21.81 -3.23 -29.98
CA PRO A 366 23.07 -3.63 -29.34
C PRO A 366 24.22 -3.87 -30.31
N ALA A 367 23.93 -4.18 -31.58
CA ALA A 367 24.95 -4.34 -32.61
C ALA A 367 25.69 -3.04 -32.97
N ASP A 368 25.11 -1.87 -32.64
CA ASP A 368 25.68 -0.55 -32.89
C ASP A 368 26.37 0.06 -31.66
N ALA A 369 26.45 -0.66 -30.54
CA ALA A 369 27.08 -0.20 -29.30
C ALA A 369 28.62 -0.14 -29.40
N ASP A 370 29.23 0.79 -28.68
CA ASP A 370 30.69 0.87 -28.54
C ASP A 370 31.22 -0.27 -27.65
N VAL A 371 30.49 -0.57 -26.57
CA VAL A 371 30.79 -1.62 -25.59
C VAL A 371 29.49 -2.32 -25.22
N VAL A 372 29.55 -3.64 -25.07
CA VAL A 372 28.47 -4.47 -24.54
C VAL A 372 29.08 -5.40 -23.50
N ILE A 373 28.55 -5.36 -22.29
CA ILE A 373 28.90 -6.26 -21.19
C ILE A 373 27.70 -7.16 -20.85
N THR A 374 28.00 -8.38 -20.42
CA THR A 374 27.02 -9.43 -20.08
C THR A 374 27.58 -10.24 -18.92
N GLY A 375 26.72 -10.72 -18.03
CA GLY A 375 27.14 -11.44 -16.84
C GLY A 375 26.45 -10.92 -15.59
N ASP A 376 26.91 -11.41 -14.46
CA ASP A 376 26.50 -11.02 -13.12
C ASP A 376 27.72 -10.41 -12.44
N ASP A 377 27.55 -9.25 -11.79
CA ASP A 377 28.66 -8.46 -11.23
C ASP A 377 29.82 -8.14 -12.22
N HIS A 378 29.52 -8.01 -13.51
CA HIS A 378 30.54 -7.66 -14.51
C HIS A 378 30.57 -6.14 -14.72
N ASP A 379 31.76 -5.57 -14.87
CA ASP A 379 31.97 -4.18 -15.27
C ASP A 379 32.85 -4.04 -16.52
N ILE A 380 33.08 -2.81 -16.97
CA ILE A 380 33.87 -2.52 -18.18
C ILE A 380 35.33 -2.89 -17.94
N TYR A 381 35.85 -2.61 -16.75
CA TYR A 381 37.24 -2.87 -16.42
C TYR A 381 37.56 -4.37 -16.45
N TYR A 382 36.68 -5.20 -15.89
CA TYR A 382 36.76 -6.66 -15.90
C TYR A 382 36.78 -7.22 -17.34
N ASP A 383 35.88 -6.74 -18.21
CA ASP A 383 35.75 -7.26 -19.58
C ASP A 383 36.81 -6.70 -20.55
N THR A 384 37.27 -5.46 -20.35
CA THR A 384 38.13 -4.76 -21.34
C THR A 384 39.55 -4.45 -20.83
N GLY A 385 39.76 -4.42 -19.52
CA GLY A 385 41.00 -4.01 -18.86
C GLY A 385 41.27 -2.49 -18.85
N ASP A 386 40.27 -1.66 -19.19
CA ASP A 386 40.35 -0.19 -19.22
C ASP A 386 38.96 0.44 -18.91
N TYR A 387 38.91 1.75 -18.70
CA TYR A 387 37.67 2.50 -18.46
C TYR A 387 37.04 2.99 -19.76
N TYR A 388 35.74 3.29 -19.77
CA TYR A 388 35.11 3.91 -20.92
C TYR A 388 35.39 5.42 -20.94
N ALA A 389 36.33 5.85 -21.79
CA ALA A 389 36.66 7.26 -21.98
C ALA A 389 35.48 8.03 -22.59
N LEU A 390 35.02 9.07 -21.90
CA LEU A 390 33.91 9.89 -22.37
C LEU A 390 34.33 10.73 -23.59
N PRO A 391 33.44 10.89 -24.60
CA PRO A 391 33.73 11.69 -25.80
C PRO A 391 33.78 13.20 -25.54
N PHE A 392 33.35 13.64 -24.36
CA PHE A 392 33.38 15.00 -23.85
C PHE A 392 33.75 14.99 -22.36
N THR A 393 34.16 16.14 -21.83
CA THR A 393 34.33 16.32 -20.38
C THR A 393 32.95 16.50 -19.76
N PHE A 394 32.56 15.60 -18.86
CA PHE A 394 31.26 15.64 -18.18
C PHE A 394 31.38 16.44 -16.87
N PRO A 395 30.69 17.58 -16.73
CA PRO A 395 30.69 18.34 -15.47
C PRO A 395 29.85 17.65 -14.39
N PHE A 396 30.42 17.42 -13.22
CA PHE A 396 29.72 16.87 -12.06
C PHE A 396 30.13 17.63 -10.80
N PHE A 397 29.20 18.35 -10.17
CA PHE A 397 29.48 19.20 -8.99
C PHE A 397 30.68 20.16 -9.12
N GLY A 398 30.96 20.62 -10.35
CA GLY A 398 32.09 21.52 -10.65
C GLY A 398 33.43 20.83 -10.93
N ARG A 399 33.44 19.50 -10.89
CA ARG A 399 34.55 18.60 -11.25
C ARG A 399 34.39 18.08 -12.67
N ASN A 400 35.50 17.59 -13.23
CA ASN A 400 35.62 17.23 -14.66
C ASN A 400 35.80 15.73 -14.80
N ILE A 401 34.70 15.02 -15.06
CA ILE A 401 34.71 13.59 -15.30
C ILE A 401 35.16 13.31 -16.74
N THR A 402 36.07 12.35 -16.89
CA THR A 402 36.71 12.02 -18.18
C THR A 402 36.51 10.58 -18.62
N ALA A 403 36.15 9.70 -17.69
CA ALA A 403 35.81 8.31 -17.97
C ALA A 403 34.71 7.85 -17.01
N ILE A 404 34.07 6.75 -17.37
CA ILE A 404 33.12 6.05 -16.50
C ILE A 404 33.47 4.57 -16.46
N ASP A 405 33.11 3.93 -15.35
CA ASP A 405 33.04 2.47 -15.25
C ASP A 405 31.60 2.05 -14.98
N VAL A 406 31.09 1.11 -15.77
CA VAL A 406 29.68 0.73 -15.78
C VAL A 406 29.58 -0.74 -15.41
N ASN A 407 28.84 -1.04 -14.36
CA ASN A 407 28.59 -2.39 -13.89
C ASN A 407 27.19 -2.89 -14.30
N THR A 408 27.04 -4.20 -14.50
CA THR A 408 25.76 -4.87 -14.74
C THR A 408 24.75 -4.71 -13.61
N ASN A 409 25.21 -4.47 -12.37
CA ASN A 409 24.40 -4.21 -11.18
C ASN A 409 23.72 -2.84 -11.14
N GLY A 410 24.01 -1.96 -12.09
CA GLY A 410 23.43 -0.61 -12.12
C GLY A 410 24.29 0.48 -11.48
N LEU A 411 25.51 0.18 -11.03
CA LEU A 411 26.49 1.19 -10.62
C LEU A 411 27.21 1.77 -11.83
N ILE A 412 27.34 3.10 -11.87
CA ILE A 412 28.18 3.82 -12.83
C ILE A 412 29.13 4.73 -12.03
N GLU A 413 30.39 4.33 -11.91
CA GLU A 413 31.43 5.13 -11.25
C GLU A 413 31.94 6.23 -12.20
N LEU A 414 32.04 7.46 -11.70
CA LEU A 414 32.51 8.63 -12.45
C LEU A 414 33.97 8.91 -12.09
N LEU A 415 34.85 8.97 -13.11
CA LEU A 415 36.30 9.07 -12.91
C LEU A 415 36.86 10.41 -13.44
N GLU A 416 37.53 11.16 -12.56
CA GLU A 416 38.38 12.28 -12.94
C GLU A 416 39.68 11.82 -13.61
N ASN A 417 40.36 12.73 -14.29
CA ASN A 417 41.60 12.41 -14.99
C ASN A 417 42.72 11.98 -14.00
N GLY A 418 43.08 10.71 -14.06
CA GLY A 418 44.14 10.11 -13.25
C GLY A 418 43.64 9.36 -12.02
N GLU A 419 42.32 9.31 -11.82
CA GLU A 419 41.68 8.41 -10.88
C GLU A 419 41.64 6.99 -11.44
N SER A 420 41.57 6.04 -10.51
CA SER A 420 41.23 4.65 -10.77
C SER A 420 39.94 4.37 -10.04
N CYS A 421 39.09 3.54 -10.62
CA CYS A 421 37.92 2.98 -9.96
C CYS A 421 38.22 2.44 -8.56
N ASN A 422 37.23 2.55 -7.69
CA ASN A 422 37.27 1.97 -6.34
C ASN A 422 36.65 0.57 -6.30
N GLU A 423 35.64 0.29 -7.13
CA GLU A 423 34.85 -0.95 -7.11
C GLU A 423 34.95 -1.82 -8.37
N CYS A 424 36.01 -1.68 -9.17
CA CYS A 424 36.28 -2.47 -10.40
C CYS A 424 36.30 -4.01 -10.31
N ASP A 425 36.20 -4.57 -9.10
CA ASP A 425 36.35 -6.01 -8.84
C ASP A 425 35.50 -6.46 -7.63
N ASP A 426 34.62 -5.60 -7.07
CA ASP A 426 33.91 -5.88 -5.81
C ASP A 426 32.39 -5.96 -5.98
N TYR A 427 31.79 -6.86 -5.22
CA TYR A 427 30.42 -7.36 -5.40
C TYR A 427 29.38 -6.59 -4.55
N ASN A 428 29.84 -5.76 -3.62
CA ASN A 428 29.01 -5.13 -2.61
C ASN A 428 28.76 -3.66 -2.91
N THR A 429 28.26 -3.36 -4.10
CA THR A 429 28.00 -1.98 -4.54
C THR A 429 26.85 -1.32 -3.76
N HIS A 430 26.05 -2.11 -3.01
CA HIS A 430 24.98 -1.63 -2.13
C HIS A 430 24.60 -2.57 -0.95
N ILE A 431 25.38 -3.61 -0.64
CA ILE A 431 25.07 -4.50 0.50
C ILE A 431 25.14 -3.72 1.82
N ASP A 432 24.14 -3.88 2.69
CA ASP A 432 24.07 -3.22 4.00
C ASP A 432 24.12 -1.68 3.98
N LYS A 433 23.79 -1.06 2.83
CA LYS A 433 23.58 0.38 2.70
C LYS A 433 24.84 1.22 2.96
N ASP A 434 26.03 0.64 2.91
CA ASP A 434 27.28 1.40 3.01
C ASP A 434 27.85 1.55 1.59
N HIS A 435 27.74 2.77 1.02
CA HIS A 435 28.50 3.13 -0.18
C HIS A 435 29.98 3.02 0.21
N PHE A 436 30.67 1.92 -0.17
CA PHE A 436 32.06 1.76 0.24
C PHE A 436 32.88 2.94 -0.28
N GLY A 437 33.64 3.52 0.65
CA GLY A 437 34.12 4.89 0.54
C GLY A 437 34.93 5.23 -0.71
N HIS A 438 34.68 6.44 -1.21
CA HIS A 438 35.53 7.25 -2.08
C HIS A 438 35.23 7.33 -3.59
N MET A 439 33.96 7.28 -4.02
CA MET A 439 33.62 7.48 -5.44
C MET A 439 32.46 8.43 -5.70
N ASP A 440 32.49 9.05 -6.86
CA ASP A 440 31.31 9.63 -7.48
C ASP A 440 30.54 8.59 -8.25
N ALA A 441 29.23 8.56 -8.07
CA ALA A 441 28.40 7.53 -8.66
C ALA A 441 27.12 8.06 -9.27
N ILE A 442 26.68 7.36 -10.31
CA ILE A 442 25.31 7.36 -10.80
C ILE A 442 24.72 5.98 -10.54
N PHE A 443 23.57 5.94 -9.90
CA PHE A 443 22.83 4.70 -9.60
C PHE A 443 21.70 4.52 -10.61
N ALA A 444 21.75 3.42 -11.33
CA ALA A 444 20.88 3.09 -12.45
C ALA A 444 19.96 1.93 -12.06
N LEU A 445 19.12 2.12 -11.03
CA LEU A 445 18.40 1.02 -10.36
C LEU A 445 19.38 0.04 -9.71
N ASN A 446 20.43 0.57 -9.08
CA ASN A 446 21.49 -0.25 -8.49
C ASN A 446 20.91 -1.27 -7.49
N ASP A 447 21.54 -2.45 -7.41
CA ASP A 447 21.33 -3.59 -6.48
C ASP A 447 20.70 -4.85 -7.13
N ASP A 448 21.36 -6.00 -6.95
CA ASP A 448 21.00 -7.34 -7.45
C ASP A 448 20.60 -7.41 -8.94
N LEU A 449 21.34 -6.76 -9.86
CA LEU A 449 21.05 -6.80 -11.30
C LEU A 449 22.08 -7.62 -12.10
N ALA A 450 21.55 -8.55 -12.90
CA ALA A 450 22.35 -9.39 -13.78
C ALA A 450 21.96 -9.26 -15.25
N ALA A 451 22.95 -9.16 -16.12
CA ALA A 451 22.84 -9.17 -17.57
C ALA A 451 23.07 -10.59 -18.14
N VAL A 452 22.19 -11.54 -17.78
CA VAL A 452 22.29 -12.96 -18.16
C VAL A 452 21.26 -13.38 -19.22
N GLY A 453 21.46 -14.52 -19.86
CA GLY A 453 20.62 -14.99 -20.97
C GLY A 453 20.79 -14.12 -22.22
N ASP A 454 19.70 -13.51 -22.70
CA ASP A 454 19.72 -12.50 -23.77
C ASP A 454 19.85 -11.05 -23.24
N GLY A 455 20.13 -10.89 -21.93
CA GLY A 455 20.38 -9.61 -21.28
C GLY A 455 21.73 -8.97 -21.63
N TYR A 456 21.83 -7.66 -21.44
CA TYR A 456 23.04 -6.88 -21.70
C TYR A 456 23.02 -5.51 -21.01
N VAL A 457 24.21 -4.93 -20.86
CA VAL A 457 24.40 -3.49 -20.67
C VAL A 457 25.25 -2.96 -21.82
N ALA A 458 24.76 -1.94 -22.52
CA ALA A 458 25.38 -1.42 -23.73
C ALA A 458 25.60 0.09 -23.68
N ILE A 459 26.78 0.54 -24.15
CA ILE A 459 27.17 1.95 -24.15
C ILE A 459 27.23 2.49 -25.57
N TYR A 460 26.61 3.64 -25.79
CA TYR A 460 26.51 4.31 -27.09
C TYR A 460 27.03 5.73 -27.02
N ASN A 461 28.02 6.05 -27.85
CA ASN A 461 28.45 7.41 -28.12
C ASN A 461 27.62 8.03 -29.26
N LEU A 462 26.62 8.83 -28.89
CA LEU A 462 25.84 9.62 -29.84
C LEU A 462 26.43 11.03 -29.96
N THR A 463 26.03 11.77 -31.00
CA THR A 463 26.64 13.07 -31.34
C THR A 463 26.56 14.11 -30.21
N ASP A 464 25.55 14.03 -29.33
CA ASP A 464 25.27 15.02 -28.28
C ASP A 464 25.17 14.42 -26.87
N ARG A 465 25.38 13.11 -26.70
CA ARG A 465 25.17 12.39 -25.43
C ARG A 465 25.82 11.01 -25.44
N VAL A 466 26.06 10.47 -24.25
CA VAL A 466 26.33 9.04 -24.06
C VAL A 466 25.06 8.37 -23.51
N VAL A 467 24.66 7.24 -24.07
CA VAL A 467 23.53 6.43 -23.57
C VAL A 467 24.07 5.11 -23.07
N ILE A 468 23.70 4.76 -21.84
CA ILE A 468 23.97 3.48 -21.21
C ILE A 468 22.61 2.79 -21.10
N ASP A 469 22.48 1.66 -21.78
CA ASP A 469 21.22 0.97 -22.02
C ASP A 469 21.24 -0.39 -21.35
N TYR A 470 20.36 -0.58 -20.37
CA TYR A 470 20.27 -1.78 -19.55
C TYR A 470 19.11 -2.65 -20.00
N TYR A 471 19.37 -3.93 -20.20
CA TYR A 471 18.38 -4.98 -20.34
C TYR A 471 18.79 -6.15 -19.44
N VAL A 472 18.28 -6.14 -18.23
CA VAL A 472 18.78 -6.97 -17.12
C VAL A 472 17.62 -7.65 -16.39
N ILE A 473 17.95 -8.60 -15.55
CA ILE A 473 17.03 -9.25 -14.61
C ILE A 473 17.52 -9.00 -13.19
N THR A 474 16.66 -9.23 -12.22
CA THR A 474 17.03 -9.21 -10.81
C THR A 474 17.54 -10.60 -10.41
N TYR A 475 18.68 -10.66 -9.74
CA TYR A 475 19.36 -11.90 -9.36
C TYR A 475 19.00 -12.31 -7.92
N PRO A 476 18.75 -13.60 -7.62
CA PRO A 476 18.69 -14.09 -6.25
C PRO A 476 20.10 -14.50 -5.76
N ASP A 477 20.49 -13.99 -4.60
CA ASP A 477 21.81 -14.17 -4.00
C ASP A 477 22.20 -15.67 -3.80
N TRP A 478 23.45 -16.04 -4.10
CA TRP A 478 23.90 -17.46 -4.22
C TRP A 478 23.80 -18.33 -2.96
N ASP A 479 23.64 -17.75 -1.78
CA ASP A 479 23.43 -18.52 -0.54
C ASP A 479 22.01 -19.09 -0.43
N TYR A 480 21.15 -18.81 -1.41
CA TYR A 480 19.71 -18.96 -1.36
C TYR A 480 19.12 -19.81 -2.51
N TYR A 481 19.53 -21.09 -2.65
CA TYR A 481 18.57 -22.23 -2.77
C TYR A 481 19.02 -23.53 -3.47
N GLY A 482 18.52 -24.65 -2.91
CA GLY A 482 18.34 -25.95 -3.57
C GLY A 482 17.06 -26.09 -4.44
N PHE A 483 16.37 -25.00 -4.77
CA PHE A 483 15.23 -24.92 -5.70
C PHE A 483 15.64 -24.73 -7.16
N ILE A 484 16.92 -24.44 -7.40
CA ILE A 484 17.54 -24.66 -8.71
C ILE A 484 18.51 -25.85 -8.57
N SER A 485 17.99 -27.01 -8.17
CA SER A 485 18.76 -28.27 -8.31
C SER A 485 18.89 -28.73 -9.76
N ASP A 486 18.28 -27.98 -10.70
CA ASP A 486 18.54 -28.02 -12.13
C ASP A 486 18.68 -26.57 -12.65
N TRP A 487 19.87 -25.96 -12.48
CA TRP A 487 20.22 -24.72 -13.17
C TRP A 487 20.45 -25.11 -14.62
N SER A 488 19.35 -25.28 -15.37
CA SER A 488 19.43 -25.62 -16.79
C SER A 488 19.86 -24.42 -17.64
N GLY A 489 19.95 -23.22 -17.05
CA GLY A 489 20.20 -21.98 -17.79
C GLY A 489 18.99 -21.49 -18.60
N ASP A 490 17.78 -21.97 -18.30
CA ASP A 490 16.55 -21.68 -19.07
C ASP A 490 15.62 -20.63 -18.42
N PHE A 491 16.13 -19.65 -17.67
CA PHE A 491 15.32 -18.46 -17.38
C PHE A 491 15.36 -17.52 -18.59
N ASN A 492 14.22 -17.32 -19.22
CA ASN A 492 14.11 -16.42 -20.37
C ASN A 492 13.86 -15.00 -19.84
N ILE A 493 14.76 -14.06 -20.17
CA ILE A 493 14.66 -12.64 -19.81
C ILE A 493 13.32 -12.02 -20.22
N THR A 494 12.56 -12.63 -21.14
CA THR A 494 11.25 -12.13 -21.58
C THR A 494 10.18 -12.05 -20.49
N ASP A 495 10.33 -12.74 -19.37
CA ASP A 495 9.27 -12.88 -18.37
C ASP A 495 9.45 -11.91 -17.18
N TYR A 496 10.69 -11.62 -16.78
CA TYR A 496 11.04 -10.80 -15.60
C TYR A 496 12.22 -9.87 -15.88
N TYR A 497 12.01 -8.87 -16.73
CA TYR A 497 13.07 -7.93 -17.15
C TYR A 497 12.89 -6.52 -16.61
N LEU A 498 14.03 -5.87 -16.42
CA LEU A 498 14.17 -4.45 -16.26
C LEU A 498 14.78 -3.87 -17.53
N ARG A 499 14.11 -2.86 -18.09
CA ARG A 499 14.54 -2.15 -19.30
C ARG A 499 14.60 -0.67 -19.03
N PHE A 500 15.81 -0.13 -18.94
CA PHE A 500 16.02 1.27 -18.58
C PHE A 500 17.31 1.83 -19.20
N GLN A 501 17.44 3.15 -19.19
CA GLN A 501 18.58 3.89 -19.74
C GLN A 501 19.07 4.95 -18.76
N VAL A 502 20.38 5.15 -18.74
CA VAL A 502 21.03 6.34 -18.18
C VAL A 502 21.66 7.13 -19.31
N ILE A 503 21.37 8.42 -19.38
CA ILE A 503 21.85 9.31 -20.44
C ILE A 503 22.68 10.43 -19.82
N LEU A 504 23.93 10.54 -20.26
CA LEU A 504 24.85 11.61 -19.89
C LEU A 504 24.90 12.67 -20.99
N TYR A 505 24.66 13.92 -20.64
CA TYR A 505 24.74 15.06 -21.56
C TYR A 505 26.04 15.86 -21.34
N GLU A 506 26.55 16.49 -22.41
CA GLU A 506 27.77 17.32 -22.35
C GLU A 506 27.66 18.50 -21.36
N ASP A 507 26.44 18.93 -21.02
CA ASP A 507 26.18 20.02 -20.07
C ASP A 507 26.13 19.57 -18.59
N GLY A 508 26.37 18.28 -18.29
CA GLY A 508 26.38 17.74 -16.92
C GLY A 508 25.03 17.17 -16.47
N ARG A 509 23.99 17.22 -17.31
CA ARG A 509 22.71 16.59 -16.99
C ARG A 509 22.82 15.06 -17.06
N VAL A 510 22.12 14.40 -16.15
CA VAL A 510 21.90 12.94 -16.16
C VAL A 510 20.41 12.68 -16.25
N ARG A 511 20.01 11.78 -17.14
CA ARG A 511 18.60 11.37 -17.26
C ARG A 511 18.46 9.86 -17.16
N TRP A 512 17.52 9.41 -16.34
CA TRP A 512 17.08 8.04 -16.26
C TRP A 512 15.78 7.90 -17.02
N ASN A 513 15.67 6.87 -17.86
CA ASN A 513 14.41 6.48 -18.51
C ASN A 513 14.12 5.03 -18.16
N ILE A 514 13.05 4.78 -17.41
CA ILE A 514 12.62 3.43 -17.04
C ILE A 514 11.47 3.05 -17.97
N LYS A 515 11.71 2.14 -18.91
CA LYS A 515 10.69 1.71 -19.88
C LYS A 515 9.84 0.60 -19.31
N ASP A 516 10.48 -0.50 -18.93
CA ASP A 516 9.81 -1.67 -18.37
C ASP A 516 10.42 -1.99 -17.01
N PHE A 517 9.56 -2.21 -16.02
CA PHE A 517 9.94 -2.54 -14.66
C PHE A 517 9.17 -3.78 -14.22
N LYS A 518 9.75 -4.96 -14.46
CA LYS A 518 9.19 -6.27 -14.12
C LYS A 518 10.23 -7.13 -13.39
N PRO A 519 10.62 -6.75 -12.17
CA PRO A 519 11.59 -7.52 -11.41
C PRO A 519 11.05 -8.93 -11.08
N LEU A 520 11.95 -9.92 -10.95
CA LEU A 520 11.62 -11.28 -10.50
C LEU A 520 11.32 -11.28 -8.99
N MET A 521 12.12 -10.55 -8.22
CA MET A 521 12.00 -10.28 -6.78
C MET A 521 12.21 -8.78 -6.56
N ASN A 522 11.57 -8.18 -5.57
CA ASN A 522 11.76 -6.75 -5.24
C ASN A 522 12.21 -6.61 -3.78
N TYR A 523 13.53 -6.50 -3.58
CA TYR A 523 14.14 -6.25 -2.26
C TYR A 523 14.05 -4.78 -1.83
N GLY A 524 13.36 -3.93 -2.61
CA GLY A 524 13.04 -2.56 -2.22
C GLY A 524 14.26 -1.66 -2.06
N ASP A 525 15.38 -2.05 -2.66
CA ASP A 525 16.67 -1.39 -2.61
C ASP A 525 17.05 -0.74 -3.94
N TYR A 526 16.26 -0.91 -5.02
CA TYR A 526 16.56 -0.25 -6.31
C TYR A 526 16.74 1.25 -6.15
N TRP A 527 17.97 1.70 -6.33
CA TRP A 527 18.31 3.09 -6.13
C TRP A 527 18.50 3.80 -7.47
N VAL A 528 17.80 4.92 -7.65
CA VAL A 528 17.94 5.82 -8.80
C VAL A 528 18.39 7.16 -8.28
N GLY A 529 19.62 7.53 -8.62
CA GLY A 529 20.22 8.70 -8.00
C GLY A 529 21.65 8.98 -8.42
N VAL A 530 22.25 9.94 -7.74
CA VAL A 530 23.68 10.26 -7.85
C VAL A 530 24.27 10.42 -6.47
N TYR A 531 25.55 10.09 -6.30
CA TYR A 531 26.31 10.42 -5.10
C TYR A 531 27.55 11.22 -5.50
N ALA A 532 27.75 12.34 -4.80
CA ALA A 532 28.89 13.23 -4.96
C ALA A 532 29.72 13.21 -3.68
N GLN A 533 30.87 12.54 -3.74
CA GLN A 533 31.63 12.16 -2.55
C GLN A 533 32.22 13.37 -1.82
N GLU A 534 32.86 14.29 -2.55
CA GLU A 534 33.55 15.44 -1.97
C GLU A 534 32.58 16.46 -1.37
N GLU A 535 31.39 16.56 -1.94
CA GLU A 535 30.29 17.35 -1.42
C GLU A 535 29.50 16.62 -0.32
N ASN A 536 29.66 15.30 -0.20
CA ASN A 536 28.90 14.41 0.67
C ASN A 536 27.39 14.59 0.47
N MET A 537 27.00 14.63 -0.82
CA MET A 537 25.63 14.87 -1.26
C MET A 537 25.09 13.71 -2.08
N GLU A 538 23.85 13.34 -1.81
CA GLU A 538 23.14 12.27 -2.51
C GLU A 538 21.84 12.78 -3.11
N GLY A 539 21.70 12.61 -4.42
CA GLY A 539 20.51 12.95 -5.17
C GLY A 539 19.66 11.72 -5.38
N VAL A 540 18.37 11.79 -5.04
CA VAL A 540 17.45 10.64 -5.09
C VAL A 540 16.26 10.97 -5.96
N ALA A 541 15.84 10.04 -6.82
CA ALA A 541 14.62 10.20 -7.60
C ALA A 541 13.41 10.49 -6.69
N SER A 542 12.64 11.52 -7.05
CA SER A 542 11.49 11.99 -6.27
C SER A 542 10.53 10.87 -5.83
N ASP A 543 10.12 9.98 -6.73
CA ASP A 543 9.20 8.88 -6.40
C ASP A 543 9.80 7.84 -5.44
N LEU A 544 11.13 7.81 -5.26
CA LEU A 544 11.78 6.99 -4.22
C LEU A 544 11.60 7.63 -2.84
N LEU A 545 11.74 8.95 -2.70
CA LEU A 545 11.63 9.67 -1.41
C LEU A 545 10.22 9.67 -0.78
N TYR A 546 9.20 9.21 -1.50
CA TYR A 546 7.79 9.28 -1.10
C TYR A 546 7.03 7.94 -1.20
N GLY A 547 7.72 6.81 -1.06
CA GLY A 547 7.11 5.46 -1.05
C GLY A 547 7.33 4.68 -2.33
N PHE A 548 8.59 4.65 -2.78
CA PHE A 548 9.15 3.83 -3.88
C PHE A 548 8.13 3.48 -4.97
N ASN A 549 7.90 4.39 -5.90
CA ASN A 549 7.09 4.06 -7.07
C ASN A 549 7.95 4.26 -8.31
N LEU A 550 8.85 3.34 -8.63
CA LEU A 550 9.65 3.48 -9.84
C LEU A 550 8.83 3.15 -11.09
N GLY A 551 8.21 1.97 -11.16
CA GLY A 551 7.30 1.56 -12.24
C GLY A 551 7.88 1.69 -13.66
N GLY A 552 7.12 1.23 -14.67
CA GLY A 552 7.47 1.45 -16.08
C GLY A 552 6.96 2.79 -16.62
N GLY A 553 7.62 3.33 -17.64
CA GLY A 553 7.18 4.53 -18.35
C GLY A 553 7.48 5.84 -17.61
N LYS A 554 8.56 5.91 -16.84
CA LYS A 554 8.97 7.11 -16.08
C LYS A 554 10.35 7.62 -16.48
N SER A 555 10.56 8.91 -16.29
CA SER A 555 11.87 9.54 -16.48
C SER A 555 12.18 10.51 -15.35
N TYR A 556 13.45 10.61 -14.98
CA TYR A 556 13.99 11.54 -13.98
C TYR A 556 15.18 12.29 -14.57
N GLU A 557 15.38 13.56 -14.21
CA GLU A 557 16.53 14.33 -14.70
C GLU A 557 17.23 15.11 -13.58
N PHE A 558 18.51 14.80 -13.39
CA PHE A 558 19.44 15.60 -12.61
C PHE A 558 19.97 16.74 -13.47
N SER A 559 19.89 17.96 -12.95
CA SER A 559 20.22 19.19 -13.68
C SER A 559 21.73 19.48 -13.81
N GLY A 560 22.59 18.67 -13.18
CA GLY A 560 24.02 18.99 -12.99
C GLY A 560 24.32 19.78 -11.72
N SER A 561 23.31 20.05 -10.88
CA SER A 561 23.44 20.68 -9.56
C SER A 561 22.39 20.16 -8.58
N SER A 562 22.70 20.17 -7.28
CA SER A 562 21.87 19.58 -6.22
C SER A 562 20.54 20.28 -5.93
N GLY A 563 20.29 21.48 -6.45
CA GLY A 563 19.09 22.21 -6.07
C GLY A 563 19.07 22.56 -4.57
N GLU A 564 17.93 22.36 -3.89
CA GLU A 564 17.77 22.64 -2.46
C GLU A 564 18.11 21.38 -1.62
N PRO A 565 19.14 21.43 -0.77
CA PRO A 565 19.52 20.29 0.07
C PRO A 565 18.48 19.95 1.14
N MET A 566 18.42 18.67 1.50
CA MET A 566 17.55 18.09 2.52
C MET A 566 18.38 17.31 3.55
N LYS A 567 17.84 17.14 4.75
CA LYS A 567 18.44 16.30 5.79
C LYS A 567 18.12 14.83 5.53
N ASN A 568 19.00 13.95 6.00
CA ASN A 568 18.86 12.51 5.87
C ASN A 568 17.57 12.05 6.58
N ASP A 569 17.43 12.40 7.85
CA ASP A 569 16.25 12.04 8.65
C ASP A 569 15.50 13.27 9.16
N VAL A 570 14.18 13.11 9.32
CA VAL A 570 13.29 14.18 9.78
C VAL A 570 12.39 13.70 10.91
N VAL A 571 12.39 14.43 12.02
CA VAL A 571 11.40 14.30 13.11
C VAL A 571 10.58 15.57 13.14
N SER A 572 9.35 15.53 12.64
CA SER A 572 8.56 16.75 12.43
C SER A 572 7.13 16.69 12.95
N TYR A 573 6.63 17.82 13.45
CA TYR A 573 5.22 17.98 13.82
C TYR A 573 4.72 16.85 14.74
N ASN A 574 5.49 16.40 15.72
CA ASN A 574 5.04 15.42 16.69
C ASN A 574 4.59 16.12 17.99
N ILE A 575 3.67 15.52 18.72
CA ILE A 575 3.40 15.86 20.12
C ILE A 575 4.06 14.76 20.96
N ILE A 576 5.04 15.12 21.79
CA ILE A 576 5.79 14.20 22.63
C ILE A 576 5.74 14.72 24.06
N GLU A 577 4.99 14.05 24.94
CA GLU A 577 4.80 14.56 26.30
C GLU A 577 4.89 13.52 27.43
N ASN A 578 5.24 14.02 28.61
CA ASN A 578 5.11 13.32 29.89
C ASN A 578 5.92 12.01 29.99
N GLY A 579 7.18 12.01 29.57
CA GLY A 579 8.09 10.89 29.80
C GLY A 579 9.06 11.12 30.95
N THR A 580 10.02 10.21 31.13
CA THR A 580 10.89 10.22 32.32
C THR A 580 12.30 10.73 32.08
N TYR A 581 12.89 10.53 30.91
CA TYR A 581 14.24 11.02 30.62
C TYR A 581 14.28 11.96 29.43
N ARG A 582 13.96 11.51 28.21
CA ARG A 582 14.21 12.28 26.98
C ARG A 582 12.98 12.38 26.09
N GLY A 583 12.67 13.54 25.52
CA GLY A 583 11.64 13.66 24.49
C GLY A 583 12.14 13.05 23.18
N ILE A 584 13.11 13.71 22.57
CA ILE A 584 13.85 13.25 21.39
C ILE A 584 15.32 13.04 21.78
N TYR A 585 15.86 11.87 21.47
CA TYR A 585 17.27 11.55 21.71
C TYR A 585 17.97 11.21 20.39
N VAL A 586 18.92 12.04 19.99
CA VAL A 586 19.77 11.82 18.81
C VAL A 586 21.19 11.50 19.26
N ARG A 587 21.71 10.36 18.83
CA ARG A 587 23.03 9.89 19.23
C ARG A 587 23.85 9.43 18.04
N GLU A 588 25.13 9.82 18.01
CA GLU A 588 26.11 9.33 17.03
C GLU A 588 25.55 9.39 15.60
N SER A 589 24.80 10.44 15.29
CA SER A 589 24.00 10.60 14.07
C SER A 589 24.34 11.90 13.36
N GLY A 590 24.15 11.92 12.04
CA GLY A 590 24.36 13.09 11.20
C GLY A 590 23.15 13.48 10.36
N SER A 591 23.10 14.73 9.90
CA SER A 591 22.10 15.20 8.94
C SER A 591 20.65 14.95 9.38
N VAL A 592 20.27 15.50 10.54
CA VAL A 592 18.93 15.32 11.13
C VAL A 592 18.18 16.66 11.21
N LEU A 593 16.92 16.69 10.81
CA LEU A 593 16.01 17.82 10.99
C LEU A 593 14.97 17.51 12.09
N ILE A 594 14.92 18.33 13.14
CA ILE A 594 13.88 18.30 14.17
C ILE A 594 13.02 19.56 14.02
N LYS A 595 11.78 19.44 13.55
CA LYS A 595 10.98 20.61 13.17
C LYS A 595 9.53 20.60 13.64
N GLY A 596 9.04 21.70 14.20
CA GLY A 596 7.60 21.88 14.44
C GLY A 596 6.99 20.93 15.49
N ASN A 597 7.81 20.30 16.32
CA ASN A 597 7.36 19.41 17.38
C ASN A 597 6.92 20.20 18.61
N ASP A 598 5.94 19.67 19.35
CA ASP A 598 5.56 20.08 20.70
C ASP A 598 6.13 19.05 21.70
N ILE A 599 7.09 19.46 22.53
CA ILE A 599 7.84 18.56 23.41
C ILE A 599 7.86 19.09 24.84
N SER A 600 7.30 18.33 25.77
CA SER A 600 7.20 18.77 27.17
C SER A 600 7.28 17.70 28.24
N LYS A 601 7.71 18.13 29.45
CA LYS A 601 7.77 17.31 30.67
C LYS A 601 8.73 16.12 30.56
N PHE A 602 9.99 16.41 30.24
CA PHE A 602 11.10 15.46 30.25
C PHE A 602 12.27 15.97 31.11
N GLY A 603 13.24 15.11 31.37
CA GLY A 603 14.56 15.56 31.83
C GLY A 603 15.22 16.40 30.74
N ASP A 604 15.31 15.88 29.52
CA ASP A 604 15.73 16.61 28.32
C ASP A 604 14.60 16.56 27.29
N SER A 605 14.03 17.69 26.85
CA SER A 605 13.09 17.64 25.72
C SER A 605 13.80 17.18 24.45
N ILE A 606 15.01 17.69 24.17
CA ILE A 606 15.88 17.19 23.11
C ILE A 606 17.29 16.96 23.68
N LEU A 607 17.86 15.76 23.48
CA LEU A 607 19.26 15.47 23.78
C LEU A 607 20.01 15.10 22.50
N LEU A 608 21.13 15.77 22.25
CA LEU A 608 22.11 15.42 21.22
C LEU A 608 23.37 14.85 21.88
N MET A 609 23.88 13.72 21.40
CA MET A 609 25.11 13.12 21.89
C MET A 609 26.01 12.66 20.75
N GLY A 610 27.18 13.28 20.58
CA GLY A 610 28.14 12.92 19.53
C GLY A 610 27.56 13.03 18.12
N SER A 611 26.63 13.96 17.89
CA SER A 611 25.90 14.10 16.63
C SER A 611 26.37 15.33 15.84
N THR A 612 26.14 15.35 14.53
CA THR A 612 26.60 16.43 13.64
C THR A 612 25.51 16.89 12.68
N ASN A 613 25.60 18.12 12.19
CA ASN A 613 24.72 18.62 11.12
C ASN A 613 23.22 18.52 11.48
N VAL A 614 22.86 18.93 12.69
CA VAL A 614 21.50 18.83 13.25
C VAL A 614 20.80 20.19 13.25
N ASP A 615 19.64 20.26 12.64
CA ASP A 615 18.81 21.48 12.60
C ASP A 615 17.59 21.30 13.51
N ILE A 616 17.39 22.21 14.46
CA ILE A 616 16.24 22.24 15.38
C ILE A 616 15.42 23.50 15.11
N LEU A 617 14.32 23.38 14.37
CA LEU A 617 13.61 24.51 13.78
C LEU A 617 12.13 24.60 14.18
N GLY A 618 11.69 25.73 14.71
CA GLY A 618 10.25 25.99 14.86
C GLY A 618 9.51 25.06 15.83
N ASN A 619 10.20 24.46 16.80
CA ASN A 619 9.61 23.59 17.81
C ASN A 619 9.09 24.40 19.01
N TYR A 620 8.07 23.87 19.69
CA TYR A 620 7.61 24.34 20.99
C TYR A 620 8.15 23.42 22.08
N ILE A 621 9.07 23.94 22.90
CA ILE A 621 9.86 23.18 23.87
C ILE A 621 9.63 23.78 25.26
N HIS A 622 8.92 23.05 26.13
CA HIS A 622 8.48 23.64 27.39
C HIS A 622 8.33 22.66 28.55
N ASP A 623 8.34 23.21 29.77
CA ASP A 623 8.09 22.49 31.02
C ASP A 623 8.99 21.26 31.27
N SER A 624 10.26 21.31 30.82
CA SER A 624 11.29 20.27 31.05
C SER A 624 12.45 20.78 31.91
N GLU A 625 13.26 19.89 32.49
CA GLU A 625 14.47 20.31 33.23
C GLU A 625 15.46 20.98 32.25
N TYR A 626 15.73 20.34 31.12
CA TYR A 626 16.48 20.89 30.00
C TYR A 626 15.61 20.92 28.75
N GLY A 627 15.50 22.07 28.10
CA GLY A 627 14.84 22.19 26.80
C GLY A 627 15.65 21.45 25.72
N ILE A 628 16.90 21.87 25.50
CA ILE A 628 17.81 21.24 24.55
C ILE A 628 19.18 21.05 25.21
N SER A 629 19.67 19.83 25.22
CA SER A 629 21.01 19.48 25.71
C SER A 629 21.89 18.95 24.58
N SER A 630 23.16 19.34 24.58
CA SER A 630 24.17 18.88 23.64
C SER A 630 25.42 18.36 24.36
N GLN A 631 25.92 17.22 23.92
CA GLN A 631 27.13 16.59 24.44
C GLN A 631 28.04 16.16 23.29
N SER A 632 29.14 16.89 23.08
CA SER A 632 30.12 16.61 22.03
C SER A 632 29.53 16.58 20.61
N SER A 633 28.50 17.39 20.35
CA SER A 633 27.88 17.53 19.03
C SER A 633 28.34 18.81 18.34
N ASP A 634 28.40 18.82 17.01
CA ASP A 634 28.87 19.94 16.19
C ASP A 634 27.92 20.25 15.02
N MET A 635 28.10 21.41 14.38
CA MET A 635 27.20 21.89 13.31
C MET A 635 25.71 21.81 13.70
N VAL A 636 25.40 22.30 14.90
CA VAL A 636 24.03 22.33 15.45
C VAL A 636 23.43 23.73 15.31
N GLU A 637 22.34 23.82 14.56
CA GLU A 637 21.59 25.06 14.28
C GLU A 637 20.20 24.99 14.94
N ILE A 638 19.92 25.90 15.87
CA ILE A 638 18.68 25.93 16.66
C ILE A 638 18.02 27.27 16.41
N HIS A 639 16.92 27.32 15.66
CA HIS A 639 16.30 28.58 15.26
C HIS A 639 14.77 28.57 15.29
N HIS A 640 14.18 29.73 15.52
CA HIS A 640 12.75 29.96 15.44
C HIS A 640 11.90 29.08 16.38
N ASN A 641 12.52 28.48 17.40
CA ASN A 641 11.84 27.71 18.42
C ASN A 641 11.23 28.64 19.46
N SER A 642 10.17 28.16 20.12
CA SER A 642 9.64 28.72 21.36
C SER A 642 10.12 27.85 22.52
N ILE A 643 11.14 28.32 23.23
CA ILE A 643 11.77 27.64 24.37
C ILE A 643 11.32 28.39 25.63
N THR A 644 10.45 27.78 26.43
CA THR A 644 9.85 28.49 27.57
C THR A 644 9.48 27.56 28.72
N GLY A 645 9.66 28.01 29.96
CA GLY A 645 9.23 27.25 31.14
C GLY A 645 10.14 26.06 31.46
N ASN A 646 11.32 26.00 30.85
CA ASN A 646 12.34 25.01 31.21
C ASN A 646 13.28 25.58 32.28
N ASP A 647 13.87 24.71 33.12
CA ASP A 647 14.87 25.18 34.10
C ASP A 647 16.12 25.71 33.37
N VAL A 648 16.54 25.02 32.31
CA VAL A 648 17.57 25.46 31.36
C VAL A 648 17.03 25.28 29.94
N GLY A 649 16.97 26.37 29.16
CA GLY A 649 16.50 26.35 27.79
C GLY A 649 17.45 25.60 26.85
N VAL A 650 18.74 25.97 26.84
CA VAL A 650 19.77 25.29 26.05
C VAL A 650 21.04 25.07 26.89
N TYR A 651 21.50 23.82 26.94
CA TYR A 651 22.66 23.38 27.71
C TYR A 651 23.72 22.71 26.82
N ASN A 652 24.83 23.39 26.61
CA ASN A 652 26.04 22.95 25.92
C ASN A 652 27.27 23.39 26.72
N PRO A 653 27.72 22.65 27.74
CA PRO A 653 28.74 23.15 28.68
C PRO A 653 30.18 23.13 28.13
N LEU A 654 30.41 22.63 26.91
CA LEU A 654 31.73 22.43 26.32
C LEU A 654 31.75 22.82 24.83
N GLU A 655 32.94 22.94 24.25
CA GLU A 655 33.12 23.10 22.80
C GLU A 655 32.69 21.83 22.02
N PRO A 656 32.31 21.98 20.73
CA PRO A 656 32.23 23.22 19.97
C PRO A 656 31.01 24.08 20.33
N TRP A 657 31.02 25.34 19.88
CA TRP A 657 29.89 26.25 20.05
C TRP A 657 28.71 25.79 19.19
N ILE A 658 27.50 25.88 19.74
CA ILE A 658 26.26 25.67 18.98
C ILE A 658 25.55 26.99 18.73
N ASN A 659 24.84 27.10 17.60
CA ASN A 659 24.13 28.31 17.22
C ASN A 659 22.66 28.21 17.61
N ALA A 660 22.24 28.94 18.64
CA ALA A 660 20.87 29.04 19.14
C ALA A 660 20.29 30.45 19.01
N THR A 661 20.66 31.17 17.95
CA THR A 661 20.09 32.49 17.64
C THR A 661 18.66 32.37 17.11
N LEU A 662 17.93 33.49 17.09
CA LEU A 662 16.59 33.60 16.54
C LEU A 662 15.55 32.68 17.22
N ASN A 663 15.76 32.32 18.48
CA ASN A 663 14.76 31.63 19.32
C ASN A 663 14.04 32.60 20.26
N TRP A 664 12.84 32.24 20.68
CA TRP A 664 12.16 32.83 21.82
C TRP A 664 12.54 32.05 23.08
N TRP A 665 12.95 32.76 24.14
CA TRP A 665 13.43 32.17 25.40
C TRP A 665 12.43 32.30 26.55
N GLY A 666 11.14 32.52 26.25
CA GLY A 666 10.13 32.79 27.28
C GLY A 666 10.06 34.27 27.74
N ALA A 667 11.01 35.12 27.33
CA ALA A 667 11.02 36.54 27.69
C ALA A 667 11.56 37.47 26.58
N PRO A 668 11.02 38.70 26.43
CA PRO A 668 11.49 39.67 25.42
C PRO A 668 12.93 40.13 25.61
N ASP A 669 13.43 40.08 26.85
CA ASP A 669 14.79 40.47 27.21
C ASP A 669 15.82 39.33 27.11
N GLY A 670 15.41 38.16 26.59
CA GLY A 670 16.30 37.06 26.23
C GLY A 670 16.57 36.07 27.38
N PRO A 671 17.49 35.13 27.19
CA PRO A 671 17.79 34.11 28.18
C PRO A 671 18.51 34.67 29.41
N SER A 672 18.36 33.99 30.55
CA SER A 672 19.15 34.26 31.75
C SER A 672 20.43 33.43 31.82
N ALA A 673 21.32 33.79 32.74
CA ALA A 673 22.49 32.98 33.08
C ALA A 673 22.12 31.85 34.04
N ILE A 674 22.74 30.68 33.84
CA ILE A 674 22.69 29.58 34.82
C ILE A 674 23.38 30.04 36.11
N GLU A 675 22.72 29.85 37.26
CA GLU A 675 23.25 30.30 38.54
C GLU A 675 24.63 29.68 38.84
N GLY A 676 25.63 30.54 39.09
CA GLY A 676 26.99 30.11 39.41
C GLY A 676 27.85 29.72 38.20
N ALA A 677 27.31 29.73 36.97
CA ALA A 677 28.08 29.50 35.76
C ALA A 677 29.00 30.68 35.43
N THR A 678 30.12 30.38 34.77
CA THR A 678 31.05 31.39 34.21
C THR A 678 31.00 31.29 32.70
N TYR A 679 30.92 32.43 32.01
CA TYR A 679 30.81 32.50 30.56
C TYR A 679 32.11 32.99 29.94
N THR A 680 32.59 32.29 28.93
CA THR A 680 33.74 32.68 28.12
C THR A 680 33.37 33.77 27.12
N GLY A 681 32.12 33.76 26.62
CA GLY A 681 31.59 34.78 25.71
C GLY A 681 30.62 35.77 26.37
N THR A 682 29.55 36.11 25.64
CA THR A 682 28.52 37.03 26.12
C THR A 682 27.77 36.42 27.30
N THR A 683 27.75 37.11 28.45
CA THR A 683 26.93 36.69 29.59
C THR A 683 25.46 37.01 29.32
N PRO A 684 24.55 36.03 29.35
CA PRO A 684 23.10 36.26 29.25
C PRO A 684 22.60 37.05 30.46
N THR A 685 21.69 38.01 30.23
CA THR A 685 21.22 38.96 31.28
C THR A 685 19.71 39.13 31.33
N GLY A 686 18.98 38.39 30.49
CA GLY A 686 17.53 38.43 30.42
C GLY A 686 16.85 37.66 31.54
N SER A 687 15.54 37.49 31.40
CA SER A 687 14.68 36.81 32.38
C SER A 687 14.04 35.51 31.87
N GLY A 688 14.31 35.14 30.62
CA GLY A 688 13.85 33.90 30.01
C GLY A 688 14.61 32.68 30.50
N ASP A 689 14.28 31.53 29.93
CA ASP A 689 14.93 30.24 30.20
C ASP A 689 16.45 30.36 30.12
N SER A 690 17.16 29.71 31.04
CA SER A 690 18.61 29.88 31.15
C SER A 690 19.37 29.26 29.98
N VAL A 691 20.54 29.78 29.65
CA VAL A 691 21.42 29.22 28.61
C VAL A 691 22.83 29.00 29.17
N SER A 692 23.50 27.89 28.82
CA SER A 692 24.88 27.63 29.24
C SER A 692 25.90 28.50 28.50
N ASP A 693 27.18 28.37 28.86
CA ASP A 693 28.28 28.86 28.01
C ASP A 693 28.33 28.08 26.67
N TYR A 694 29.18 28.50 25.72
CA TYR A 694 29.34 27.84 24.41
C TYR A 694 28.07 27.76 23.54
N VAL A 695 27.14 28.69 23.72
CA VAL A 695 25.91 28.83 22.92
C VAL A 695 25.83 30.26 22.36
N TYR A 696 25.69 30.41 21.06
CA TYR A 696 25.33 31.71 20.46
C TYR A 696 23.82 31.90 20.59
N PHE A 697 23.36 32.84 21.41
CA PHE A 697 21.93 33.08 21.64
C PHE A 697 21.43 34.47 21.19
N ASP A 698 22.33 35.37 20.79
CA ASP A 698 22.05 36.75 20.34
C ASP A 698 22.33 36.87 18.83
N PRO A 699 21.39 37.33 18.00
CA PRO A 699 20.05 37.85 18.35
C PRO A 699 19.05 36.77 18.77
N TRP A 700 18.13 37.12 19.68
CA TRP A 700 16.94 36.34 20.03
C TRP A 700 15.65 37.01 19.54
N LEU A 701 14.53 36.29 19.53
CA LEU A 701 13.21 36.83 19.23
C LEU A 701 12.68 37.65 20.41
N THR A 702 12.13 38.83 20.15
CA THR A 702 11.56 39.70 21.20
C THR A 702 10.07 39.46 21.46
N THR A 703 9.46 38.58 20.67
CA THR A 703 8.08 38.12 20.81
C THR A 703 8.03 36.63 20.55
N ASP A 704 7.14 35.93 21.25
CA ASP A 704 6.81 34.54 20.98
C ASP A 704 6.39 34.36 19.51
N PRO A 705 6.95 33.38 18.77
CA PRO A 705 6.54 33.06 17.40
C PRO A 705 5.07 32.60 17.28
N GLY A 706 4.39 32.27 18.39
CA GLY A 706 2.97 31.91 18.41
C GLY A 706 2.68 30.56 17.77
N LEU A 707 3.58 29.59 18.00
CA LEU A 707 3.47 28.24 17.43
C LEU A 707 2.23 27.53 18.00
N ALA A 708 1.31 27.14 17.12
CA ALA A 708 0.08 26.45 17.51
C ALA A 708 -0.55 25.74 16.31
N ALA A 709 -1.34 24.70 16.57
CA ALA A 709 -2.25 24.14 15.58
C ALA A 709 -3.43 25.09 15.31
N LYS A 710 -3.94 25.08 14.08
CA LYS A 710 -5.16 25.81 13.71
C LYS A 710 -5.95 25.02 12.69
N ILE A 711 -7.00 24.34 13.16
CA ILE A 711 -7.83 23.45 12.33
C ILE A 711 -8.96 24.24 11.66
N GLU A 712 -9.12 24.02 10.36
CA GLU A 712 -10.22 24.57 9.56
C GLU A 712 -10.90 23.44 8.78
N PHE A 713 -12.24 23.45 8.77
CA PHE A 713 -13.07 22.55 7.96
C PHE A 713 -13.51 23.26 6.69
N SER A 714 -13.56 22.55 5.56
CA SER A 714 -14.03 23.10 4.28
C SER A 714 -14.67 22.04 3.38
N SER A 715 -15.16 22.48 2.20
CA SER A 715 -15.53 21.59 1.09
C SER A 715 -16.55 20.48 1.42
N LEU A 716 -17.60 20.80 2.21
CA LEU A 716 -18.69 19.84 2.50
C LEU A 716 -19.30 19.25 1.22
N ARG A 717 -19.37 17.93 1.16
CA ARG A 717 -20.01 17.15 0.10
C ARG A 717 -21.04 16.21 0.70
N VAL A 718 -22.21 16.11 0.08
CA VAL A 718 -23.26 15.17 0.47
C VAL A 718 -23.82 14.50 -0.78
N THR A 719 -23.67 13.18 -0.89
CA THR A 719 -24.04 12.42 -2.08
C THR A 719 -24.59 11.03 -1.73
N PRO A 720 -25.77 10.62 -2.24
CA PRO A 720 -26.73 11.43 -2.99
C PRO A 720 -27.54 12.35 -2.06
N THR A 721 -28.10 13.46 -2.59
CA THR A 721 -29.00 14.35 -1.81
C THR A 721 -30.47 13.93 -1.86
N SER A 722 -30.80 12.86 -2.59
CA SER A 722 -32.16 12.30 -2.65
C SER A 722 -32.06 10.78 -2.71
N VAL A 723 -32.50 10.09 -1.67
CA VAL A 723 -32.41 8.63 -1.55
C VAL A 723 -33.69 8.03 -0.95
N ASN A 724 -33.90 6.71 -1.06
CA ASN A 724 -35.02 6.08 -0.38
C ASN A 724 -34.69 5.87 1.10
N PRO A 725 -35.71 5.71 1.97
CA PRO A 725 -35.44 5.33 3.36
C PRO A 725 -34.65 4.02 3.43
N GLY A 726 -33.59 4.00 4.22
CA GLY A 726 -32.68 2.87 4.38
C GLY A 726 -31.47 2.88 3.42
N ASP A 727 -31.46 3.72 2.39
CA ASP A 727 -30.28 3.89 1.52
C ASP A 727 -29.22 4.78 2.22
N PRO A 728 -27.92 4.46 2.11
CA PRO A 728 -26.85 5.26 2.72
C PRO A 728 -26.60 6.58 1.97
N VAL A 729 -26.14 7.59 2.71
CA VAL A 729 -25.70 8.88 2.17
C VAL A 729 -24.25 9.10 2.58
N THR A 730 -23.37 9.39 1.63
CA THR A 730 -21.99 9.79 1.93
C THR A 730 -21.93 11.28 2.23
N VAL A 731 -21.35 11.64 3.37
CA VAL A 731 -21.14 13.01 3.83
C VAL A 731 -19.64 13.17 4.08
N SER A 732 -18.97 14.08 3.36
CA SER A 732 -17.54 14.32 3.56
C SER A 732 -17.17 15.80 3.64
N ALA A 733 -16.06 16.09 4.31
CA ALA A 733 -15.49 17.43 4.41
C ALA A 733 -13.97 17.35 4.54
N MET A 734 -13.29 18.38 4.03
CA MET A 734 -11.84 18.52 4.13
C MET A 734 -11.46 19.15 5.46
N VAL A 735 -10.44 18.61 6.12
CA VAL A 735 -9.80 19.12 7.33
C VAL A 735 -8.40 19.58 6.98
N GLU A 736 -8.08 20.83 7.27
CA GLU A 736 -6.76 21.43 7.05
C GLU A 736 -6.20 21.98 8.36
N ASN A 737 -4.91 21.78 8.61
CA ASN A 737 -4.21 22.52 9.65
C ASN A 737 -3.43 23.68 9.01
N VAL A 738 -3.94 24.89 9.21
CA VAL A 738 -3.32 26.14 8.75
C VAL A 738 -2.39 26.77 9.81
N GLY A 739 -2.09 26.01 10.86
CA GLY A 739 -1.19 26.38 11.95
C GLY A 739 0.26 25.99 11.66
N THR A 740 1.06 25.81 12.73
CA THR A 740 2.49 25.50 12.65
C THR A 740 2.91 24.27 13.46
N LEU A 741 2.05 23.77 14.35
CA LEU A 741 2.25 22.54 15.12
C LEU A 741 1.18 21.53 14.73
N LEU A 742 1.39 20.25 15.07
CA LEU A 742 0.39 19.20 14.90
C LEU A 742 -0.91 19.54 15.62
N GLY A 743 -2.03 19.33 14.93
CA GLY A 743 -3.35 19.54 15.48
C GLY A 743 -4.15 18.26 15.58
N GLU A 744 -4.90 18.13 16.67
CA GLU A 744 -5.98 17.15 16.80
C GLU A 744 -7.28 17.79 16.28
N TYR A 745 -8.04 17.06 15.47
CA TYR A 745 -9.36 17.47 15.01
C TYR A 745 -10.45 16.57 15.58
N THR A 746 -11.65 17.14 15.74
CA THR A 746 -12.88 16.42 16.08
C THR A 746 -13.96 16.84 15.09
N ALA A 747 -14.20 16.02 14.07
CA ALA A 747 -15.24 16.23 13.07
C ALA A 747 -16.57 15.69 13.59
N GLU A 748 -17.56 16.56 13.77
CA GLU A 748 -18.90 16.18 14.24
C GLU A 748 -19.88 16.13 13.07
N LEU A 749 -20.40 14.95 12.72
CA LEU A 749 -21.54 14.84 11.81
C LEU A 749 -22.79 15.34 12.53
N LYS A 750 -23.46 16.34 11.95
CA LYS A 750 -24.69 16.93 12.48
C LYS A 750 -25.86 16.73 11.52
N ILE A 751 -26.93 16.13 12.04
CA ILE A 751 -28.22 15.95 11.36
C ILE A 751 -29.27 16.79 12.09
N ASP A 752 -29.89 17.74 11.39
CA ASP A 752 -30.82 18.74 11.94
C ASP A 752 -30.26 19.46 13.18
N GLY A 753 -28.96 19.75 13.15
CA GLY A 753 -28.22 20.41 14.22
C GLY A 753 -27.83 19.53 15.41
N THR A 754 -28.16 18.24 15.40
CA THR A 754 -27.78 17.28 16.45
C THR A 754 -26.57 16.47 16.02
N VAL A 755 -25.55 16.35 16.88
CA VAL A 755 -24.38 15.50 16.63
C VAL A 755 -24.82 14.04 16.65
N THR A 756 -24.59 13.31 15.56
CA THR A 756 -24.95 11.89 15.44
C THR A 756 -23.74 10.98 15.46
N GLU A 757 -22.63 11.42 14.88
CA GLU A 757 -21.36 10.68 14.79
C GLU A 757 -20.20 11.66 14.95
N VAL A 758 -19.05 11.14 15.40
CA VAL A 758 -17.82 11.90 15.58
C VAL A 758 -16.66 11.11 14.99
N SER A 759 -15.75 11.80 14.31
CA SER A 759 -14.47 11.27 13.85
C SER A 759 -13.35 12.15 14.38
N THR A 760 -12.31 11.57 14.94
CA THR A 760 -11.14 12.27 15.49
C THR A 760 -9.88 11.80 14.82
N GLY A 761 -8.89 12.67 14.72
CA GLY A 761 -7.59 12.33 14.17
C GLY A 761 -6.57 13.45 14.32
N LEU A 762 -5.38 13.21 13.78
CA LEU A 762 -4.25 14.13 13.77
C LEU A 762 -4.07 14.71 12.36
N VAL A 763 -3.58 15.95 12.26
CA VAL A 763 -3.28 16.61 10.98
C VAL A 763 -2.08 17.55 11.13
N ILE A 764 -1.03 17.33 10.33
CA ILE A 764 0.15 18.21 10.32
C ILE A 764 -0.15 19.49 9.54
N PRO A 765 0.61 20.58 9.78
CA PRO A 765 0.50 21.80 8.98
C PRO A 765 0.64 21.55 7.46
N GLY A 766 -0.32 22.05 6.69
CA GLY A 766 -0.33 21.93 5.23
C GLY A 766 -0.94 20.64 4.67
N ASP A 767 -1.20 19.63 5.52
CA ASP A 767 -1.92 18.42 5.11
C ASP A 767 -3.44 18.68 5.01
N LEU A 768 -4.07 17.92 4.11
CA LEU A 768 -5.51 17.94 3.85
C LEU A 768 -6.08 16.52 4.00
N ILE A 769 -7.01 16.33 4.95
CA ILE A 769 -7.67 15.05 5.23
C ILE A 769 -9.13 15.12 4.80
N ASP A 770 -9.62 14.14 4.03
CA ASP A 770 -11.05 14.00 3.70
C ASP A 770 -11.73 13.11 4.76
N VAL A 771 -12.50 13.72 5.66
CA VAL A 771 -13.28 12.98 6.66
C VAL A 771 -14.61 12.58 6.05
N VAL A 772 -14.95 11.30 6.14
CA VAL A 772 -16.14 10.71 5.50
C VAL A 772 -17.03 10.01 6.53
N PHE A 773 -18.32 10.28 6.47
CA PHE A 773 -19.38 9.57 7.19
C PHE A 773 -20.39 8.96 6.21
N THR A 774 -21.08 7.90 6.62
CA THR A 774 -22.08 7.19 5.80
C THR A 774 -23.43 6.99 6.52
N PRO A 775 -24.10 8.06 6.99
CA PRO A 775 -25.37 7.95 7.71
C PRO A 775 -26.49 7.31 6.88
N VAL A 776 -27.40 6.63 7.57
CA VAL A 776 -28.62 6.02 7.00
C VAL A 776 -29.87 6.66 7.60
N PHE A 777 -30.80 7.07 6.75
CA PHE A 777 -32.06 7.71 7.15
C PHE A 777 -33.25 6.77 6.95
N ASN A 778 -33.93 6.39 8.03
CA ASN A 778 -35.05 5.43 7.97
C ASN A 778 -36.43 6.08 7.83
N GLU A 779 -36.55 7.36 8.15
CA GLU A 779 -37.82 8.08 8.09
C GLU A 779 -37.88 9.00 6.88
N LYS A 780 -39.06 9.09 6.27
CA LYS A 780 -39.28 10.03 5.16
C LYS A 780 -39.24 11.45 5.70
N GLY A 781 -38.49 12.31 5.04
CA GLY A 781 -38.28 13.67 5.53
C GLY A 781 -37.32 14.48 4.68
N THR A 782 -37.05 15.68 5.16
CA THR A 782 -35.95 16.51 4.69
C THR A 782 -35.06 16.77 5.88
N TYR A 783 -33.77 16.44 5.75
CA TYR A 783 -32.78 16.55 6.79
C TYR A 783 -31.73 17.58 6.38
N GLU A 784 -31.30 18.43 7.30
CA GLU A 784 -30.15 19.30 7.14
C GLU A 784 -28.90 18.59 7.66
N VAL A 785 -27.97 18.30 6.76
CA VAL A 785 -26.76 17.50 7.04
C VAL A 785 -25.53 18.38 6.89
N THR A 786 -24.65 18.36 7.89
CA THR A 786 -23.37 19.08 7.88
C THR A 786 -22.29 18.38 8.70
N ILE A 787 -21.04 18.79 8.50
CA ILE A 787 -19.90 18.44 9.37
C ILE A 787 -19.44 19.71 10.08
N ASP A 788 -19.31 19.60 11.40
CA ASP A 788 -18.93 20.65 12.32
C ASP A 788 -19.74 21.96 12.13
N GLY A 789 -19.12 23.05 11.69
CA GLY A 789 -19.73 24.37 11.52
C GLY A 789 -20.07 24.73 10.07
N LEU A 790 -19.92 23.79 9.13
CA LEU A 790 -20.11 24.06 7.70
C LEU A 790 -21.59 24.34 7.35
N PRO A 791 -21.88 25.09 6.27
CA PRO A 791 -23.25 25.34 5.82
C PRO A 791 -23.96 24.02 5.46
N PRO A 792 -25.14 23.70 6.05
CA PRO A 792 -25.78 22.41 5.85
C PRO A 792 -26.33 22.23 4.44
N ILE A 793 -26.30 20.98 3.96
CA ILE A 793 -26.91 20.54 2.71
C ILE A 793 -28.18 19.75 3.03
N LYS A 794 -29.25 19.99 2.26
CA LYS A 794 -30.53 19.29 2.42
C LYS A 794 -30.50 17.94 1.73
N VAL A 795 -30.87 16.90 2.48
CA VAL A 795 -31.08 15.53 2.00
C VAL A 795 -32.57 15.20 2.05
N TYR A 796 -33.10 14.66 0.95
CA TYR A 796 -34.51 14.31 0.80
C TYR A 796 -34.69 12.79 0.83
N ILE A 797 -35.44 12.30 1.81
CA ILE A 797 -35.62 10.86 2.05
C ILE A 797 -37.03 10.43 1.66
N GLY A 798 -37.12 9.48 0.72
CA GLY A 798 -38.39 8.92 0.25
C GLY A 798 -39.26 9.90 -0.54
N VAL A 799 -38.63 10.92 -1.13
CA VAL A 799 -39.24 11.82 -2.10
C VAL A 799 -38.74 11.40 -3.49
N GLU A 800 -39.61 10.84 -4.34
CA GLU A 800 -39.25 10.60 -5.74
C GLU A 800 -38.81 11.91 -6.38
N SER A 801 -37.58 11.96 -6.89
CA SER A 801 -37.15 13.13 -7.65
C SER A 801 -38.08 13.25 -8.86
N ARG A 802 -38.85 14.35 -8.94
CA ARG A 802 -39.71 14.62 -10.11
C ARG A 802 -38.91 14.53 -11.42
N LEU A 803 -37.60 14.84 -11.36
CA LEU A 803 -36.68 14.81 -12.48
C LEU A 803 -36.47 13.40 -13.08
N ALA A 804 -36.40 12.35 -12.24
CA ALA A 804 -36.23 10.97 -12.72
C ALA A 804 -37.47 10.47 -13.47
N THR A 805 -38.67 10.73 -12.94
CA THR A 805 -39.94 10.39 -13.59
C THR A 805 -40.13 11.15 -14.91
N TYR A 806 -39.70 12.42 -14.96
CA TYR A 806 -39.74 13.22 -16.19
C TYR A 806 -38.82 12.67 -17.28
N ASN A 807 -37.59 12.26 -16.94
CA ASN A 807 -36.66 11.69 -17.92
C ASN A 807 -37.16 10.36 -18.49
N ALA A 808 -37.71 9.47 -17.65
CA ALA A 808 -38.25 8.18 -18.11
C ALA A 808 -39.43 8.36 -19.09
N LEU A 809 -40.38 9.25 -18.78
CA LEU A 809 -41.51 9.54 -19.67
C LEU A 809 -41.07 10.17 -20.99
N TYR A 810 -40.07 11.05 -20.97
CA TYR A 810 -39.49 11.66 -22.18
C TYR A 810 -38.80 10.63 -23.06
N GLN A 811 -38.02 9.72 -22.48
CA GLN A 811 -37.36 8.65 -23.23
C GLN A 811 -38.39 7.71 -23.86
N MET A 812 -39.43 7.33 -23.12
CA MET A 812 -40.54 6.54 -23.69
C MET A 812 -41.24 7.27 -24.84
N ALA A 813 -41.47 8.57 -24.73
CA ALA A 813 -42.09 9.37 -25.78
C ALA A 813 -41.23 9.40 -27.06
N ILE A 814 -39.91 9.59 -26.93
CA ILE A 814 -38.98 9.59 -28.06
C ILE A 814 -38.98 8.22 -28.75
N ILE A 815 -38.93 7.13 -27.99
CA ILE A 815 -38.94 5.76 -28.55
C ILE A 815 -40.22 5.51 -29.36
N TRP A 816 -41.40 5.76 -28.78
CA TRP A 816 -42.67 5.56 -29.49
C TRP A 816 -42.82 6.45 -30.73
N THR A 817 -42.27 7.67 -30.68
CA THR A 817 -42.31 8.60 -31.82
C THR A 817 -41.40 8.13 -32.96
N ASN A 818 -40.23 7.57 -32.65
CA ASN A 818 -39.39 6.94 -33.65
C ASN A 818 -40.06 5.69 -34.27
N LEU A 819 -40.76 4.88 -33.47
CA LEU A 819 -41.54 3.75 -33.99
C LEU A 819 -42.68 4.19 -34.91
N PHE A 820 -43.36 5.30 -34.58
CA PHE A 820 -44.33 5.92 -35.47
C PHE A 820 -43.68 6.32 -36.80
N PHE A 821 -42.53 6.99 -36.78
CA PHE A 821 -41.86 7.41 -38.02
C PHE A 821 -41.44 6.22 -38.89
N ALA A 822 -40.93 5.15 -38.30
CA ALA A 822 -40.60 3.94 -39.03
C ALA A 822 -41.85 3.33 -39.69
N ALA A 823 -42.95 3.17 -38.95
CA ALA A 823 -44.20 2.67 -39.51
C ALA A 823 -44.80 3.62 -40.57
N SER A 824 -44.60 4.92 -40.43
CA SER A 824 -45.05 5.92 -41.40
C SER A 824 -44.30 5.78 -42.73
N ASP A 825 -42.99 5.53 -42.68
CA ASP A 825 -42.20 5.24 -43.87
C ASP A 825 -42.65 3.93 -44.54
N ASP A 826 -42.87 2.86 -43.75
CA ASP A 826 -43.41 1.58 -44.24
C ASP A 826 -44.78 1.77 -44.91
N PHE A 827 -45.67 2.56 -44.29
CA PHE A 827 -46.99 2.88 -44.85
C PHE A 827 -46.87 3.59 -46.19
N ASN A 828 -46.02 4.62 -46.29
CA ASN A 828 -45.84 5.39 -47.52
C ASN A 828 -45.33 4.52 -48.67
N GLU A 829 -44.38 3.61 -48.40
CA GLU A 829 -43.88 2.67 -49.40
C GLU A 829 -44.97 1.67 -49.81
N LEU A 830 -45.64 1.05 -48.85
CA LEU A 830 -46.68 0.06 -49.09
C LEU A 830 -47.89 0.67 -49.83
N TYR A 831 -48.24 1.91 -49.54
CA TYR A 831 -49.33 2.62 -50.21
C TYR A 831 -49.06 2.81 -51.70
N LEU A 832 -47.82 3.16 -52.09
CA LEU A 832 -47.41 3.23 -53.50
C LEU A 832 -47.49 1.86 -54.17
N GLN A 833 -47.03 0.80 -53.51
CA GLN A 833 -47.12 -0.56 -54.02
C GLN A 833 -48.57 -1.03 -54.19
N ALA A 834 -49.46 -0.68 -53.26
CA ALA A 834 -50.89 -0.97 -53.32
C ALA A 834 -51.56 -0.27 -54.51
N GLN A 835 -51.17 0.99 -54.79
CA GLN A 835 -51.63 1.72 -55.97
C GLN A 835 -51.18 1.05 -57.29
N GLU A 836 -49.92 0.62 -57.37
CA GLU A 836 -49.39 -0.08 -58.54
C GLU A 836 -50.01 -1.48 -58.75
N SER A 837 -50.36 -2.14 -57.65
CA SER A 837 -50.99 -3.47 -57.64
C SER A 837 -52.49 -3.44 -57.96
N GLY A 838 -53.08 -2.25 -58.10
CA GLY A 838 -54.48 -2.08 -58.48
C GLY A 838 -55.48 -2.30 -57.34
N VAL A 839 -55.07 -2.09 -56.08
CA VAL A 839 -56.00 -2.04 -54.93
C VAL A 839 -57.07 -0.99 -55.20
N ASP A 840 -58.32 -1.27 -54.81
CA ASP A 840 -59.44 -0.38 -55.12
C ASP A 840 -59.34 0.97 -54.38
N ASN A 841 -59.91 2.01 -54.99
CA ASN A 841 -59.83 3.37 -54.46
C ASN A 841 -60.52 3.56 -53.10
N GLU A 842 -61.49 2.72 -52.73
CA GLU A 842 -62.19 2.82 -51.45
C GLU A 842 -61.28 2.35 -50.32
N THR A 843 -60.60 1.22 -50.52
CA THR A 843 -59.59 0.68 -49.59
C THR A 843 -58.38 1.61 -49.45
N LEU A 844 -57.85 2.15 -50.56
CA LEU A 844 -56.77 3.13 -50.51
C LEU A 844 -57.18 4.39 -49.75
N SER A 845 -58.40 4.90 -49.98
CA SER A 845 -58.90 6.09 -49.26
C SER A 845 -59.03 5.84 -47.76
N LEU A 846 -59.52 4.65 -47.36
CA LEU A 846 -59.65 4.26 -45.96
C LEU A 846 -58.29 4.15 -45.25
N ALA A 847 -57.29 3.55 -45.92
CA ALA A 847 -55.94 3.45 -45.38
C ALA A 847 -55.29 4.82 -45.21
N MET A 848 -55.44 5.73 -46.19
CA MET A 848 -54.93 7.10 -46.12
C MET A 848 -55.62 7.91 -45.02
N GLU A 849 -56.95 7.84 -44.90
CA GLU A 849 -57.70 8.53 -43.82
C GLU A 849 -57.23 8.06 -42.42
N THR A 850 -56.98 6.76 -42.27
CA THR A 850 -56.49 6.18 -41.01
C THR A 850 -55.08 6.70 -40.68
N TYR A 851 -54.22 6.81 -41.68
CA TYR A 851 -52.86 7.34 -41.54
C TYR A 851 -52.84 8.86 -41.25
N GLU A 852 -53.70 9.64 -41.90
CA GLU A 852 -53.85 11.08 -41.64
C GLU A 852 -54.32 11.33 -40.20
N ASN A 853 -55.29 10.55 -39.71
CA ASN A 853 -55.73 10.59 -38.31
C ASN A 853 -54.58 10.26 -37.34
N ALA A 854 -53.76 9.24 -37.65
CA ALA A 854 -52.58 8.92 -36.86
C ALA A 854 -51.58 10.09 -36.79
N THR A 855 -51.42 10.81 -37.90
CA THR A 855 -50.54 11.99 -38.02
C THR A 855 -51.06 13.15 -37.16
N GLU A 856 -52.36 13.41 -37.15
CA GLU A 856 -52.96 14.43 -36.28
C GLU A 856 -52.76 14.10 -34.80
N VAL A 857 -52.94 12.83 -34.42
CA VAL A 857 -52.78 12.38 -33.03
C VAL A 857 -51.34 12.58 -32.55
N ILE A 858 -50.32 12.24 -33.36
CA ILE A 858 -48.93 12.41 -32.92
C ILE A 858 -48.49 13.87 -32.83
N LEU A 859 -48.99 14.73 -33.72
CA LEU A 859 -48.75 16.17 -33.68
C LEU A 859 -49.38 16.80 -32.44
N HIS A 860 -50.61 16.43 -32.12
CA HIS A 860 -51.26 16.87 -30.88
C HIS A 860 -50.54 16.34 -29.63
N ALA A 861 -50.02 15.12 -29.67
CA ALA A 861 -49.30 14.52 -28.56
C ALA A 861 -48.03 15.30 -28.17
N TRP A 862 -47.36 15.88 -29.16
CA TRP A 862 -46.16 16.72 -29.00
C TRP A 862 -46.45 18.22 -28.97
N ASN A 863 -47.71 18.64 -29.17
CA ASN A 863 -48.10 20.04 -29.36
C ASN A 863 -47.30 20.72 -30.50
N GLU A 864 -47.22 20.00 -31.62
CA GLU A 864 -46.57 20.43 -32.86
C GLU A 864 -47.61 20.60 -33.97
N GLU A 865 -47.28 21.37 -35.00
CA GLU A 865 -48.16 21.61 -36.15
C GLU A 865 -47.64 20.95 -37.44
N ASP A 866 -46.38 20.50 -37.47
CA ASP A 866 -45.71 19.97 -38.66
C ASP A 866 -44.93 18.70 -38.33
N LEU A 867 -45.23 17.62 -39.06
CA LEU A 867 -44.67 16.29 -38.83
C LEU A 867 -43.17 16.23 -39.15
N GLU A 868 -42.71 16.97 -40.16
CA GLU A 868 -41.29 17.06 -40.50
C GLU A 868 -40.53 17.97 -39.52
N HIS A 869 -41.20 18.99 -38.97
CA HIS A 869 -40.62 19.77 -37.87
C HIS A 869 -40.39 18.89 -36.64
N LEU A 870 -41.39 18.09 -36.24
CA LEU A 870 -41.28 17.12 -35.15
C LEU A 870 -40.14 16.11 -35.42
N ARG A 871 -40.07 15.54 -36.63
CA ARG A 871 -39.04 14.57 -37.02
C ARG A 871 -37.61 15.11 -36.86
N ARG A 872 -37.37 16.36 -37.25
CA ARG A 872 -36.02 16.97 -37.16
C ARG A 872 -35.64 17.43 -35.75
N THR A 873 -36.62 17.72 -34.90
CA THR A 873 -36.37 18.39 -33.61
C THR A 873 -36.56 17.48 -32.40
N LEU A 874 -37.06 16.25 -32.58
CA LEU A 874 -37.39 15.29 -31.53
C LEU A 874 -36.33 15.17 -30.42
N TRP A 875 -35.05 15.04 -30.77
CA TRP A 875 -33.95 14.88 -29.81
C TRP A 875 -33.58 16.16 -29.04
N ASN A 876 -34.03 17.32 -29.51
CA ASN A 876 -33.73 18.63 -28.94
C ASN A 876 -34.93 19.26 -28.21
N MET A 877 -36.10 18.60 -28.22
CA MET A 877 -37.30 19.10 -27.54
C MET A 877 -37.13 19.02 -26.01
N ARG A 878 -37.19 20.18 -25.33
CA ARG A 878 -37.18 20.28 -23.87
C ARG A 878 -38.28 21.24 -23.41
N GLY A 879 -39.00 20.87 -22.34
CA GLY A 879 -39.94 21.76 -21.65
C GLY A 879 -41.44 21.57 -21.95
N VAL A 880 -41.82 20.63 -22.82
CA VAL A 880 -43.22 20.25 -23.09
C VAL A 880 -43.37 18.76 -22.82
N ILE A 881 -44.15 18.37 -21.81
CA ILE A 881 -44.36 16.95 -21.49
C ILE A 881 -45.31 16.36 -22.55
N PRO A 882 -44.83 15.44 -23.41
CA PRO A 882 -45.68 14.89 -24.46
C PRO A 882 -46.71 13.91 -23.89
N ARG A 883 -47.84 13.78 -24.58
CA ARG A 883 -48.92 12.86 -24.19
C ARG A 883 -48.58 11.44 -24.65
N VAL A 884 -47.78 10.73 -23.86
CA VAL A 884 -47.23 9.40 -24.22
C VAL A 884 -48.29 8.39 -24.69
N TYR A 885 -49.50 8.42 -24.12
CA TYR A 885 -50.59 7.54 -24.54
C TYR A 885 -51.07 7.84 -25.98
N GLU A 886 -51.08 9.11 -26.40
CA GLU A 886 -51.45 9.52 -27.75
C GLU A 886 -50.36 9.16 -28.77
N ILE A 887 -49.08 9.24 -28.38
CA ILE A 887 -47.97 8.80 -29.24
C ILE A 887 -48.10 7.31 -29.56
N ARG A 888 -48.40 6.50 -28.54
CA ARG A 888 -48.63 5.06 -28.74
C ARG A 888 -49.89 4.79 -29.58
N ASP A 889 -50.97 5.54 -29.36
CA ASP A 889 -52.20 5.43 -30.14
C ASP A 889 -51.96 5.77 -31.62
N ALA A 890 -51.23 6.85 -31.90
CA ALA A 890 -50.82 7.22 -33.25
C ALA A 890 -50.02 6.10 -33.93
N TYR A 891 -49.03 5.51 -33.24
CA TYR A 891 -48.29 4.37 -33.79
C TYR A 891 -49.20 3.17 -34.14
N LEU A 892 -50.13 2.81 -33.25
CA LEU A 892 -51.06 1.71 -33.49
C LEU A 892 -51.98 1.99 -34.69
N LYS A 893 -52.41 3.24 -34.88
CA LYS A 893 -53.22 3.66 -36.04
C LYS A 893 -52.44 3.57 -37.35
N VAL A 894 -51.14 3.90 -37.37
CA VAL A 894 -50.31 3.67 -38.57
C VAL A 894 -50.20 2.17 -38.86
N LYS A 895 -50.04 1.32 -37.84
CA LYS A 895 -50.04 -0.15 -38.03
C LYS A 895 -51.39 -0.67 -38.54
N GLU A 896 -52.51 -0.09 -38.11
CA GLU A 896 -53.84 -0.39 -38.65
C GLU A 896 -53.94 0.02 -40.13
N ALA A 897 -53.47 1.21 -40.49
CA ALA A 897 -53.43 1.69 -41.88
C ALA A 897 -52.60 0.75 -42.78
N ILE A 898 -51.45 0.29 -42.30
CA ILE A 898 -50.62 -0.73 -42.99
C ILE A 898 -51.40 -2.04 -43.16
N SER A 899 -52.04 -2.54 -42.10
CA SER A 899 -52.77 -3.81 -42.13
C SER A 899 -53.94 -3.81 -43.13
N ILE A 900 -54.60 -2.66 -43.31
CA ILE A 900 -55.63 -2.47 -44.35
C ILE A 900 -55.04 -2.72 -45.74
N LEU A 901 -53.86 -2.17 -46.03
CA LEU A 901 -53.19 -2.34 -47.32
C LEU A 901 -52.67 -3.76 -47.52
N GLU A 902 -51.98 -4.32 -46.51
CA GLU A 902 -51.45 -5.69 -46.57
C GLU A 902 -52.56 -6.72 -46.86
N SER A 903 -53.71 -6.57 -46.19
CA SER A 903 -54.87 -7.47 -46.37
C SER A 903 -55.51 -7.34 -47.75
N ALA A 904 -55.38 -6.19 -48.41
CA ALA A 904 -55.91 -5.95 -49.75
C ALA A 904 -54.97 -6.41 -50.86
N MET A 905 -53.68 -6.54 -50.55
CA MET A 905 -52.63 -6.99 -51.47
C MET A 905 -52.36 -8.50 -51.40
N SER A 906 -52.79 -9.17 -50.32
CA SER A 906 -52.76 -10.63 -50.16
C SER A 906 -53.87 -11.33 -50.94
#